data_AF-A0A9D5S7R3-F1
#
_entry.id   AF-A0A9D5S7R3-F1
#
_cell.length_a   1.000
_cell.length_b   1.000
_cell.length_c   1.000
_cell.angle_alpha   90.00
_cell.angle_beta   90.00
_cell.angle_gamma   90.00
#
_symmetry.space_group_name_H-M   'P 1'
#
loop_
_entity.id
_entity.type
_entity.pdbx_description
1 polymer ?
#
loop_
_entity_poly.entity_id
_entity_poly.type
_entity_poly.pdbx_seq_one_letter_code
_entity_poly.pdbx_strand_id
1 'polypeptide(L)'
;MREKIDCFLPCNDLETARDVIAQIKGSKTIQHICLLVNQPFEADDEALNDCEQIVVNDLTSSATLSAIAEHAKADYALLQIRPRQIQMVKGSLDRMLRIASDSDAAMIYADHNDLIDGKLQPHPVIDYQIGSIRDDFDLGSLILVKTSLLNCFATQLHEHPYQYAAVYALRLFLSRKGRIFHINEKLYTEQETDTRASGEKQFDYVNPRNREVQIEMEHAATAHLAAIGAKIDPSFYRRPDFNEQEFDVEASVVIPVYNREKTICDAVNSALSQKTKFKYNVIVVDNHSTDKTTELLRGFHDERLIHIIPDRNDLGIGGCWNVAIHDDRCGRFAVQLDSDDLYSSPKTLQQIVDTFYKQHAAMVIGSYRMCDFDLNTLPPGLIDHAEWTDENGPNNALRINGLGAPRAFFTPLLRQIGFPNTSYGEDYALGLIFSRHYRIGRIFTELYLCRRWGGNSDAALSIDKVNANNLYKDQLRSLEIMARQQMLQGKQELLNDSPLMRFFNRQLEKWDDARRRYQDLRNVKTRELSVGTSTMKVQWNPARIVSTGAKIDKQTLAERPCFLCEQNRPKEQVKKSIDGQFELLVNPFPILPIHFTIPSVKHEPQLILNAYGEIHKLLAEYPQMMVFYNGPKCGASAPDHAHFQGGTSGVLPLQMAWGRLSRSLKPIVNLNNEESISLIEEYPCPALLIHSKTQYGDEQLFRRLYESLPIKEGEPEPMLNIVSWRHDTDYYSVVFPREKHRPDCYYKEGCEQYIISPGALDMAGFIVTPRKEDFDRITPEIALGILNEVSLQPADLQQIIDRLKSTQLSTLNSQLSMKKEPNVTVGIVSGEKISFSLNKPYMAKGEVITGDQVVEFSDGGILWRGTQYRNLTFTPQADDASFSLNDVTIGVNFHWERKETQTFEGTLRIMVEADKIVAINELPVEKYLTSVISSEMSSTSSVEFLKAHAVISRSWLLAQIEKRKQHESGGDNFFSFTKSDQEFIRWYDREDHTIFDVCADDHCQRYQGITRANNTHVEEAISQTRGQVLMYGDEICDARFSKCCGGQTEEFQYCWEDTPKPYLVSFHDPYCNTSDKHILSQVLNDFDQETPDFYRWTVSYTQEELSELVKRKLKIDFGTITDLIPVERGKSGRIWKLKIVGTKKTLTIGKELEIRRALSESHLYSSAFEVEKTADGFILHGKGWGHGVGLCQIGAAVMGEQGHTYDDILLFYYRNAEIKKLYE
;
A
#
# COMPACT_ATOMS: atom_id res chain seq x y z
N MET A 1 50.18 40.31 -2.05
CA MET A 1 48.92 39.79 -1.49
C MET A 1 49.02 39.88 0.02
N ARG A 2 47.92 40.22 0.72
CA ARG A 2 47.89 40.26 2.19
C ARG A 2 47.78 38.86 2.78
N GLU A 3 47.11 37.97 2.08
CA GLU A 3 46.86 36.60 2.49
C GLU A 3 48.07 35.69 2.23
N LYS A 4 48.13 34.57 2.96
CA LYS A 4 49.25 33.62 2.95
C LYS A 4 48.78 32.16 2.88
N ILE A 5 49.73 31.26 2.57
CA ILE A 5 49.53 29.80 2.53
C ILE A 5 50.44 29.10 3.56
N ASP A 6 49.89 28.14 4.29
CA ASP A 6 50.67 27.09 4.97
C ASP A 6 50.65 25.81 4.11
N CYS A 7 51.81 25.23 3.83
CA CYS A 7 51.94 24.07 2.93
C CYS A 7 52.14 22.78 3.73
N PHE A 8 51.27 21.78 3.51
CA PHE A 8 51.31 20.47 4.15
C PHE A 8 51.66 19.39 3.13
N LEU A 9 52.89 18.89 3.20
CA LEU A 9 53.49 18.04 2.17
C LEU A 9 53.91 16.68 2.75
N PRO A 10 53.38 15.55 2.24
CA PRO A 10 53.82 14.22 2.65
C PRO A 10 55.26 13.97 2.23
N CYS A 11 56.04 13.43 3.15
CA CYS A 11 57.45 13.19 2.95
C CYS A 11 57.86 11.85 3.58
N ASN A 12 58.27 10.90 2.74
CA ASN A 12 58.72 9.57 3.17
C ASN A 12 60.25 9.39 3.08
N ASP A 13 60.94 10.29 2.37
CA ASP A 13 62.40 10.29 2.22
C ASP A 13 62.93 11.72 2.06
N LEU A 14 64.16 11.93 2.53
CA LEU A 14 64.81 13.23 2.61
C LEU A 14 65.15 13.84 1.24
N GLU A 15 65.38 13.02 0.22
CA GLU A 15 65.76 13.48 -1.12
C GLU A 15 64.56 14.14 -1.81
N THR A 16 63.40 13.48 -1.79
CA THR A 16 62.14 14.03 -2.29
C THR A 16 61.73 15.30 -1.53
N ALA A 17 61.97 15.37 -0.22
CA ALA A 17 61.72 16.56 0.60
C ALA A 17 62.50 17.78 0.08
N ARG A 18 63.81 17.60 -0.15
CA ARG A 18 64.72 18.67 -0.58
C ARG A 18 64.27 19.26 -1.92
N ASP A 19 63.88 18.40 -2.87
CA ASP A 19 63.46 18.83 -4.20
C ASP A 19 62.18 19.68 -4.16
N VAL A 20 61.18 19.28 -3.38
CA VAL A 20 59.93 20.04 -3.27
C VAL A 20 60.14 21.33 -2.48
N ILE A 21 60.89 21.28 -1.37
CA ILE A 21 61.23 22.48 -0.57
C ILE A 21 61.98 23.49 -1.44
N ALA A 22 62.99 23.07 -2.22
CA ALA A 22 63.76 23.97 -3.07
C ALA A 22 62.89 24.71 -4.12
N GLN A 23 61.78 24.11 -4.57
CA GLN A 23 60.86 24.72 -5.54
C GLN A 23 59.98 25.81 -4.93
N ILE A 24 59.68 25.74 -3.63
CA ILE A 24 58.74 26.64 -2.96
C ILE A 24 59.41 27.57 -1.93
N LYS A 25 60.62 27.23 -1.48
CA LYS A 25 61.43 28.01 -0.55
C LYS A 25 61.75 29.39 -1.12
N GLY A 26 61.47 30.44 -0.35
CA GLY A 26 61.61 31.83 -0.79
C GLY A 26 60.37 32.45 -1.45
N SER A 27 59.28 31.69 -1.61
CA SER A 27 57.98 32.25 -2.02
C SER A 27 57.48 33.25 -0.97
N LYS A 28 57.13 34.48 -1.41
CA LYS A 28 56.51 35.48 -0.53
C LYS A 28 55.07 35.17 -0.18
N THR A 29 54.49 34.12 -0.74
CA THR A 29 53.10 33.72 -0.53
C THR A 29 52.96 32.65 0.54
N ILE A 30 54.04 31.92 0.83
CA ILE A 30 54.07 30.90 1.88
C ILE A 30 54.40 31.56 3.22
N GLN A 31 53.75 31.08 4.29
CA GLN A 31 54.05 31.46 5.67
C GLN A 31 54.81 30.34 6.38
N HIS A 32 54.32 29.10 6.34
CA HIS A 32 55.04 27.93 6.86
C HIS A 32 55.04 26.76 5.87
N ILE A 33 56.07 25.92 5.97
CA ILE A 33 56.18 24.64 5.28
C ILE A 33 56.16 23.56 6.36
N CYS A 34 55.13 22.72 6.35
CA CYS A 34 54.91 21.62 7.26
C CYS A 34 55.05 20.30 6.50
N LEU A 35 56.00 19.46 6.91
CA LEU A 35 56.25 18.15 6.35
C LEU A 35 55.47 17.11 7.16
N LEU A 36 54.63 16.33 6.47
CA LEU A 36 53.89 15.22 7.04
C LEU A 36 54.75 13.96 6.93
N VAL A 37 55.30 13.49 8.06
CA VAL A 37 56.29 12.41 8.12
C VAL A 37 55.78 11.24 8.95
N ASN A 38 56.20 10.02 8.62
CA ASN A 38 55.89 8.83 9.44
C ASN A 38 56.76 8.76 10.72
N GLN A 39 57.95 9.34 10.67
CA GLN A 39 58.86 9.51 11.79
C GLN A 39 59.72 10.77 11.56
N PRO A 40 60.17 11.48 12.62
CA PRO A 40 61.01 12.66 12.46
C PRO A 40 62.35 12.33 11.78
N PHE A 41 62.78 13.18 10.85
CA PHE A 41 64.13 13.14 10.28
C PHE A 41 65.15 13.65 11.31
N GLU A 42 66.38 13.12 11.28
CA GLU A 42 67.47 13.57 12.16
C GLU A 42 67.81 15.06 11.93
N ALA A 43 68.07 15.79 13.01
CA ALA A 43 67.99 17.26 13.09
C ALA A 43 69.16 18.06 12.47
N ASP A 44 70.02 17.44 11.65
CA ASP A 44 71.27 18.07 11.15
C ASP A 44 71.24 18.42 9.64
N ASP A 45 70.08 18.44 8.99
CA ASP A 45 69.95 18.83 7.58
C ASP A 45 69.54 20.31 7.40
N GLU A 46 70.44 21.13 6.85
CA GLU A 46 70.21 22.56 6.60
C GLU A 46 68.96 22.85 5.73
N ALA A 47 68.53 21.91 4.89
CA ALA A 47 67.34 22.09 4.06
C ALA A 47 66.03 22.09 4.87
N LEU A 48 66.02 21.42 6.03
CA LEU A 48 64.85 21.24 6.89
C LEU A 48 64.72 22.30 7.99
N ASN A 49 65.73 23.15 8.20
CA ASN A 49 65.77 24.13 9.31
C ASN A 49 64.59 25.11 9.36
N ASP A 50 63.95 25.38 8.22
CA ASP A 50 62.81 26.29 8.09
C ASP A 50 61.47 25.55 7.94
N CYS A 51 61.45 24.23 8.15
CA CYS A 51 60.27 23.38 7.99
C CYS A 51 59.84 22.77 9.33
N GLU A 52 58.53 22.75 9.59
CA GLU A 52 57.95 22.03 10.72
C GLU A 52 57.70 20.56 10.32
N GLN A 53 58.00 19.61 11.22
CA GLN A 53 57.74 18.19 10.97
C GLN A 53 56.55 17.73 11.83
N ILE A 54 55.49 17.23 11.18
CA ILE A 54 54.28 16.72 11.82
C ILE A 54 54.23 15.21 11.61
N VAL A 55 54.24 14.45 12.70
CA VAL A 55 54.21 12.98 12.65
C VAL A 55 52.78 12.51 12.39
N VAL A 56 52.58 11.79 11.28
CA VAL A 56 51.28 11.25 10.86
C VAL A 56 51.41 9.81 10.36
N ASN A 57 50.36 9.01 10.55
CA ASN A 57 50.35 7.60 10.14
C ASN A 57 49.73 7.39 8.75
N ASP A 58 48.62 8.07 8.46
CA ASP A 58 47.87 7.94 7.20
C ASP A 58 47.30 9.29 6.76
N LEU A 59 47.53 9.69 5.50
CA LEU A 59 47.15 11.01 4.97
C LEU A 59 45.63 11.24 4.89
N THR A 60 44.85 10.16 4.88
CA THR A 60 43.39 10.20 4.71
C THR A 60 42.62 10.09 6.01
N SER A 61 43.33 9.97 7.15
CA SER A 61 42.74 9.82 8.48
C SER A 61 42.32 11.15 9.13
N SER A 62 41.38 11.05 10.06
CA SER A 62 40.91 12.21 10.85
C SER A 62 42.00 12.76 11.75
N ALA A 63 42.86 11.89 12.30
CA ALA A 63 43.99 12.30 13.12
C ALA A 63 44.95 13.22 12.35
N THR A 64 45.25 12.87 11.10
CA THR A 64 46.09 13.69 10.22
C THR A 64 45.42 15.02 9.89
N LEU A 65 44.14 15.03 9.51
CA LEU A 65 43.44 16.30 9.25
C LEU A 65 43.33 17.20 10.49
N SER A 66 43.13 16.63 11.68
CA SER A 66 43.15 17.37 12.93
C SER A 66 44.53 17.98 13.19
N ALA A 67 45.62 17.22 13.01
CA ALA A 67 46.98 17.73 13.17
C ALA A 67 47.29 18.84 12.17
N ILE A 68 46.87 18.70 10.91
CA ILE A 68 47.00 19.76 9.88
C ILE A 68 46.25 21.02 10.33
N ALA A 69 44.99 20.89 10.77
CA ALA A 69 44.18 22.01 11.23
C ALA A 69 44.79 22.74 12.45
N GLU A 70 45.39 22.01 13.38
CA GLU A 70 46.09 22.59 14.54
C GLU A 70 47.27 23.47 14.14
N HIS A 71 47.97 23.12 13.06
CA HIS A 71 49.17 23.82 12.58
C HIS A 71 48.88 24.84 11.45
N ALA A 72 47.69 24.80 10.84
CA ALA A 72 47.30 25.78 9.83
C ALA A 72 46.96 27.14 10.47
N LYS A 73 47.85 28.13 10.30
CA LYS A 73 47.75 29.49 10.85
C LYS A 73 47.54 30.57 9.80
N ALA A 74 47.92 30.31 8.55
CA ALA A 74 47.71 31.20 7.42
C ALA A 74 46.24 31.19 6.95
N ASP A 75 45.86 32.11 6.06
CA ASP A 75 44.49 32.23 5.54
C ASP A 75 44.04 30.98 4.76
N TYR A 76 44.99 30.35 4.07
CA TYR A 76 44.78 29.13 3.30
C TYR A 76 45.81 28.04 3.66
N ALA A 77 45.39 26.77 3.55
CA ALA A 77 46.25 25.61 3.71
C ALA A 77 46.33 24.85 2.38
N LEU A 78 47.55 24.64 1.86
CA LEU A 78 47.80 23.78 0.71
C LEU A 78 48.00 22.36 1.21
N LEU A 79 47.16 21.44 0.78
CA LEU A 79 47.22 20.03 1.15
C LEU A 79 47.62 19.21 -0.06
N GLN A 80 48.68 18.42 0.09
CA GLN A 80 48.99 17.37 -0.87
C GLN A 80 48.31 16.06 -0.43
N ILE A 81 47.24 15.69 -1.13
CA ILE A 81 46.33 14.59 -0.76
C ILE A 81 46.74 13.22 -1.34
N ARG A 82 47.75 13.19 -2.23
CA ARG A 82 48.38 11.96 -2.73
C ARG A 82 49.90 12.07 -2.55
N PRO A 83 50.58 11.03 -2.07
CA PRO A 83 52.04 11.06 -1.84
C PRO A 83 52.83 10.84 -3.14
N ARG A 84 52.52 11.63 -4.18
CA ARG A 84 53.24 11.63 -5.47
C ARG A 84 54.37 12.64 -5.44
N GLN A 85 55.44 12.40 -6.19
CA GLN A 85 56.47 13.42 -6.42
C GLN A 85 55.88 14.50 -7.33
N ILE A 86 56.00 15.77 -6.93
CA ILE A 86 55.41 16.90 -7.63
C ILE A 86 56.49 17.91 -8.02
N GLN A 87 56.38 18.41 -9.25
CA GLN A 87 57.13 19.54 -9.76
C GLN A 87 56.19 20.72 -10.04
N MET A 88 56.37 21.83 -9.32
CA MET A 88 55.57 23.03 -9.43
C MET A 88 55.98 23.88 -10.63
N VAL A 89 55.00 24.39 -11.38
CA VAL A 89 55.26 25.48 -12.33
C VAL A 89 55.58 26.76 -11.55
N LYS A 90 56.52 27.57 -12.06
CA LYS A 90 56.92 28.82 -11.39
C LYS A 90 55.72 29.77 -11.25
N GLY A 91 55.42 30.16 -10.01
CA GLY A 91 54.31 31.07 -9.70
C GLY A 91 52.95 30.39 -9.47
N SER A 92 52.89 29.05 -9.49
CA SER A 92 51.62 28.32 -9.29
C SER A 92 50.94 28.64 -7.97
N LEU A 93 51.68 28.73 -6.86
CA LEU A 93 51.11 29.06 -5.55
C LEU A 93 50.54 30.49 -5.49
N ASP A 94 51.21 31.45 -6.15
CA ASP A 94 50.68 32.82 -6.28
C ASP A 94 49.39 32.83 -7.11
N ARG A 95 49.33 32.00 -8.15
CA ARG A 95 48.17 31.86 -9.02
C ARG A 95 47.00 31.22 -8.27
N MET A 96 47.25 30.13 -7.56
CA MET A 96 46.27 29.44 -6.71
C MET A 96 45.71 30.39 -5.64
N LEU A 97 46.57 31.04 -4.84
CA LEU A 97 46.11 31.98 -3.81
C LEU A 97 45.26 33.11 -4.39
N ARG A 98 45.71 33.71 -5.50
CA ARG A 98 44.96 34.80 -6.12
C ARG A 98 43.57 34.36 -6.56
N ILE A 99 43.45 33.20 -7.20
CA ILE A 99 42.14 32.67 -7.63
C ILE A 99 41.28 32.33 -6.41
N ALA A 100 41.85 31.69 -5.38
CA ALA A 100 41.10 31.36 -4.17
C ALA A 100 40.53 32.60 -3.48
N SER A 101 41.31 33.68 -3.43
CA SER A 101 40.91 34.99 -2.89
C SER A 101 39.86 35.68 -3.77
N ASP A 102 40.13 35.82 -5.07
CA ASP A 102 39.26 36.52 -6.03
C ASP A 102 37.89 35.83 -6.19
N SER A 103 37.84 34.51 -6.03
CA SER A 103 36.60 33.72 -6.17
C SER A 103 35.91 33.42 -4.84
N ASP A 104 36.50 33.80 -3.70
CA ASP A 104 36.11 33.40 -2.33
C ASP A 104 35.80 31.89 -2.24
N ALA A 105 36.66 31.08 -2.87
CA ALA A 105 36.48 29.63 -2.91
C ALA A 105 36.80 29.00 -1.55
N ALA A 106 35.96 28.05 -1.13
CA ALA A 106 36.22 27.20 0.03
C ALA A 106 37.39 26.24 -0.23
N MET A 107 37.52 25.78 -1.48
CA MET A 107 38.59 24.92 -1.97
C MET A 107 38.87 25.22 -3.43
N ILE A 108 40.14 25.16 -3.82
CA ILE A 108 40.55 25.16 -5.22
C ILE A 108 41.44 23.96 -5.56
N TYR A 109 41.40 23.55 -6.82
CA TYR A 109 42.21 22.48 -7.41
C TYR A 109 42.47 22.81 -8.89
N ALA A 110 43.42 22.14 -9.54
CA ALA A 110 43.87 22.53 -10.87
C ALA A 110 44.16 21.35 -11.79
N ASP A 111 44.10 21.61 -13.10
CA ASP A 111 44.72 20.75 -14.11
C ASP A 111 46.21 20.54 -13.81
N HIS A 112 46.76 19.44 -14.27
CA HIS A 112 48.18 19.12 -14.12
C HIS A 112 48.72 18.35 -15.34
N ASN A 113 50.00 18.00 -15.30
CA ASN A 113 50.57 17.04 -16.23
C ASN A 113 51.02 15.79 -15.49
N ASP A 114 50.88 14.64 -16.14
CA ASP A 114 51.52 13.41 -15.70
C ASP A 114 52.87 13.25 -16.41
N LEU A 115 53.88 12.84 -15.65
CA LEU A 115 55.15 12.34 -16.20
C LEU A 115 55.10 10.80 -16.21
N ILE A 116 54.81 10.23 -17.39
CA ILE A 116 54.72 8.77 -17.60
C ILE A 116 55.89 8.34 -18.48
N ASP A 117 56.75 7.45 -17.98
CA ASP A 117 57.96 6.99 -18.68
C ASP A 117 58.83 8.14 -19.24
N GLY A 118 58.94 9.23 -18.48
CA GLY A 118 59.70 10.43 -18.86
C GLY A 118 59.03 11.31 -19.92
N LYS A 119 57.78 11.01 -20.33
CA LYS A 119 57.00 11.84 -21.25
C LYS A 119 55.92 12.61 -20.51
N LEU A 120 55.87 13.92 -20.77
CA LEU A 120 54.85 14.81 -20.22
C LEU A 120 53.51 14.60 -20.97
N GLN A 121 52.45 14.30 -20.24
CA GLN A 121 51.09 14.15 -20.76
C GLN A 121 50.12 15.10 -20.05
N PRO A 122 49.29 15.85 -20.79
CA PRO A 122 48.21 16.64 -20.20
C PRO A 122 47.24 15.80 -19.36
N HIS A 123 46.94 16.25 -18.15
CA HIS A 123 45.89 15.69 -17.31
C HIS A 123 44.86 16.78 -16.94
N PRO A 124 43.87 17.04 -17.81
CA PRO A 124 42.77 17.91 -17.43
C PRO A 124 41.87 17.22 -16.40
N VAL A 125 41.36 17.97 -15.43
CA VAL A 125 40.31 17.53 -14.49
C VAL A 125 38.98 18.21 -14.83
N ILE A 126 37.90 17.89 -14.12
CA ILE A 126 36.56 18.41 -14.40
C ILE A 126 36.04 19.35 -13.33
N ASP A 127 35.10 20.21 -13.69
CA ASP A 127 34.42 21.12 -12.76
C ASP A 127 33.61 20.37 -11.70
N TYR A 128 33.58 20.94 -10.49
CA TYR A 128 32.82 20.40 -9.37
C TYR A 128 31.35 20.86 -9.44
N GLN A 129 30.43 19.92 -9.26
CA GLN A 129 28.99 20.18 -9.18
C GLN A 129 28.37 19.44 -7.98
N ILE A 130 27.08 19.68 -7.71
CA ILE A 130 26.38 19.09 -6.55
C ILE A 130 26.46 17.55 -6.57
N GLY A 131 26.37 16.95 -7.76
CA GLY A 131 26.47 15.51 -7.98
C GLY A 131 27.90 14.95 -8.00
N SER A 132 28.93 15.77 -7.80
CA SER A 132 30.34 15.35 -7.69
C SER A 132 30.64 14.70 -6.33
N ILE A 133 29.75 13.79 -5.93
CA ILE A 133 29.80 13.07 -4.66
C ILE A 133 30.66 11.82 -4.75
N ARG A 134 30.95 11.26 -5.93
CA ARG A 134 31.76 10.04 -6.05
C ARG A 134 33.12 10.12 -5.34
N ASP A 135 33.53 9.04 -4.68
CA ASP A 135 34.79 9.00 -3.91
C ASP A 135 36.03 9.00 -4.82
N ASP A 136 35.89 8.60 -6.09
CA ASP A 136 36.93 8.67 -7.12
C ASP A 136 36.93 10.00 -7.92
N PHE A 137 36.32 11.08 -7.41
CA PHE A 137 36.41 12.39 -8.07
C PHE A 137 37.86 12.87 -8.09
N ASP A 138 38.38 13.16 -9.29
CA ASP A 138 39.76 13.58 -9.43
C ASP A 138 39.95 15.07 -9.16
N LEU A 139 40.64 15.37 -8.06
CA LEU A 139 41.07 16.72 -7.66
C LEU A 139 42.54 16.97 -8.02
N GLY A 140 43.24 16.00 -8.62
CA GLY A 140 44.70 15.97 -8.66
C GLY A 140 45.31 15.72 -7.27
N SER A 141 46.63 15.84 -7.17
CA SER A 141 47.36 15.66 -5.90
C SER A 141 47.34 16.88 -4.97
N LEU A 142 46.99 18.07 -5.46
CA LEU A 142 47.05 19.32 -4.69
C LEU A 142 45.70 20.02 -4.59
N ILE A 143 45.30 20.35 -3.37
CA ILE A 143 44.16 21.22 -3.09
C ILE A 143 44.59 22.38 -2.19
N LEU A 144 44.01 23.56 -2.40
CA LEU A 144 44.18 24.69 -1.49
C LEU A 144 42.83 24.99 -0.83
N VAL A 145 42.77 24.90 0.50
CA VAL A 145 41.54 25.03 1.29
C VAL A 145 41.60 26.28 2.18
N LYS A 146 40.44 26.91 2.42
CA LYS A 146 40.33 28.03 3.35
C LYS A 146 40.52 27.53 4.78
N THR A 147 41.54 28.01 5.49
CA THR A 147 41.94 27.48 6.81
C THR A 147 40.82 27.55 7.84
N SER A 148 40.02 28.62 7.82
CA SER A 148 38.87 28.76 8.73
C SER A 148 37.83 27.64 8.56
N LEU A 149 37.62 27.14 7.34
CA LEU A 149 36.70 26.03 7.07
C LEU A 149 37.33 24.68 7.41
N LEU A 150 38.63 24.52 7.17
CA LEU A 150 39.38 23.34 7.61
C LEU A 150 39.30 23.18 9.14
N ASN A 151 39.54 24.26 9.88
CA ASN A 151 39.45 24.27 11.34
C ASN A 151 38.02 23.99 11.84
N CYS A 152 37.02 24.56 11.15
CA CYS A 152 35.61 24.27 11.46
C CYS A 152 35.23 22.80 11.21
N PHE A 153 35.78 22.17 10.18
CA PHE A 153 35.59 20.74 9.94
C PHE A 153 36.31 19.89 11.01
N ALA A 154 37.54 20.25 11.37
CA ALA A 154 38.33 19.53 12.35
C ALA A 154 37.63 19.41 13.72
N THR A 155 36.88 20.44 14.15
CA THR A 155 36.10 20.36 15.40
C THR A 155 34.97 19.33 15.37
N GLN A 156 34.51 18.91 14.18
CA GLN A 156 33.44 17.92 13.99
C GLN A 156 33.98 16.48 13.87
N LEU A 157 35.28 16.31 13.61
CA LEU A 157 35.89 14.99 13.41
C LEU A 157 35.84 14.09 14.64
N HIS A 158 35.72 14.66 15.85
CA HIS A 158 35.61 13.89 17.10
C HIS A 158 34.31 13.08 17.20
N GLU A 159 33.23 13.55 16.57
CA GLU A 159 31.93 12.86 16.63
C GLU A 159 31.91 11.62 15.72
N HIS A 160 32.67 11.66 14.62
CA HIS A 160 32.76 10.60 13.62
C HIS A 160 34.19 10.47 13.10
N PRO A 161 35.08 9.77 13.82
CA PRO A 161 36.47 9.59 13.39
C PRO A 161 36.55 8.61 12.21
N TYR A 162 37.13 9.09 11.11
CA TYR A 162 37.50 8.31 9.92
C TYR A 162 38.97 7.89 9.96
N GLN A 163 39.26 6.64 9.59
CA GLN A 163 40.61 6.18 9.28
C GLN A 163 41.00 6.45 7.83
N TYR A 164 40.03 6.41 6.90
CA TYR A 164 40.28 6.45 5.46
C TYR A 164 39.48 7.54 4.72
N ALA A 165 38.30 7.94 5.23
CA ALA A 165 37.40 8.83 4.49
C ALA A 165 37.50 10.32 4.89
N ALA A 166 38.49 10.74 5.70
CA ALA A 166 38.48 12.09 6.27
C ALA A 166 38.65 13.19 5.21
N VAL A 167 39.54 13.01 4.23
CA VAL A 167 39.74 13.96 3.11
C VAL A 167 38.49 14.02 2.21
N TYR A 168 37.85 12.88 1.99
CA TYR A 168 36.59 12.80 1.24
C TYR A 168 35.45 13.51 1.99
N ALA A 169 35.32 13.28 3.29
CA ALA A 169 34.35 13.97 4.15
C ALA A 169 34.61 15.49 4.21
N LEU A 170 35.88 15.92 4.26
CA LEU A 170 36.26 17.33 4.18
C LEU A 170 35.80 17.96 2.87
N ARG A 171 36.05 17.32 1.72
CA ARG A 171 35.57 17.79 0.41
C ARG A 171 34.07 17.99 0.40
N LEU A 172 33.32 16.99 0.85
CA LEU A 172 31.85 17.06 0.94
C LEU A 172 31.40 18.14 1.91
N PHE A 173 32.11 18.37 3.02
CA PHE A 173 31.85 19.46 3.95
C PHE A 173 32.05 20.83 3.30
N LEU A 174 33.18 21.04 2.63
CA LEU A 174 33.52 22.29 1.94
C LEU A 174 32.49 22.64 0.87
N SER A 175 32.00 21.64 0.12
CA SER A 175 30.93 21.83 -0.88
C SER A 175 29.63 22.42 -0.30
N ARG A 176 29.36 22.21 0.99
CA ARG A 176 28.19 22.76 1.70
C ARG A 176 28.44 24.17 2.26
N LYS A 177 29.71 24.56 2.40
CA LYS A 177 30.12 25.81 3.04
C LYS A 177 30.50 26.91 2.05
N GLY A 178 30.89 26.55 0.84
CA GLY A 178 31.22 27.51 -0.19
C GLY A 178 31.55 26.86 -1.53
N ARG A 179 32.03 27.68 -2.46
CA ARG A 179 32.36 27.24 -3.81
C ARG A 179 33.62 26.38 -3.83
N ILE A 180 33.55 25.24 -4.51
CA ILE A 180 34.72 24.49 -4.94
C ILE A 180 35.07 24.95 -6.35
N PHE A 181 36.28 25.46 -6.57
CA PHE A 181 36.67 26.11 -7.83
C PHE A 181 37.79 25.35 -8.54
N HIS A 182 37.55 25.01 -9.80
CA HIS A 182 38.51 24.36 -10.69
C HIS A 182 39.33 25.40 -11.46
N ILE A 183 40.65 25.26 -11.48
CA ILE A 183 41.57 26.05 -12.29
C ILE A 183 41.99 25.24 -13.51
N ASN A 184 41.47 25.60 -14.68
CA ASN A 184 41.77 24.96 -15.97
C ASN A 184 43.15 25.40 -16.52
N GLU A 185 44.17 25.38 -15.66
CA GLU A 185 45.56 25.71 -15.96
C GLU A 185 46.44 24.61 -15.36
N LYS A 186 47.42 24.13 -16.12
CA LYS A 186 48.34 23.08 -15.67
C LYS A 186 49.39 23.65 -14.72
N LEU A 187 49.10 23.61 -13.42
CA LEU A 187 49.91 24.31 -12.42
C LEU A 187 51.07 23.48 -11.85
N TYR A 188 51.06 22.18 -12.04
CA TYR A 188 52.14 21.30 -11.59
C TYR A 188 52.22 20.04 -12.47
N THR A 189 53.30 19.29 -12.30
CA THR A 189 53.52 17.98 -12.92
C THR A 189 53.68 16.96 -11.79
N GLU A 190 53.04 15.82 -11.89
CA GLU A 190 53.22 14.71 -10.95
C GLU A 190 53.78 13.47 -11.66
N GLN A 191 54.56 12.67 -10.94
CA GLN A 191 55.07 11.41 -11.45
C GLN A 191 54.01 10.31 -11.24
N GLU A 192 53.53 9.73 -12.33
CA GLU A 192 52.56 8.63 -12.29
C GLU A 192 53.30 7.33 -11.99
N THR A 193 52.92 6.68 -10.88
CA THR A 193 53.53 5.43 -10.40
C THR A 193 52.63 4.21 -10.66
N ASP A 194 51.36 4.43 -11.02
CA ASP A 194 50.41 3.37 -11.38
C ASP A 194 50.08 3.44 -12.88
N THR A 195 50.76 2.60 -13.66
CA THR A 195 50.63 2.52 -15.14
C THR A 195 49.52 1.56 -15.61
N ARG A 196 48.68 1.04 -14.70
CA ARG A 196 47.54 0.17 -15.06
C ARG A 196 46.53 0.90 -15.95
N ALA A 197 45.82 0.17 -16.81
CA ALA A 197 44.83 0.73 -17.71
C ALA A 197 43.63 1.34 -16.96
N SER A 198 43.00 2.39 -17.52
CA SER A 198 41.87 3.08 -16.88
C SER A 198 40.70 2.15 -16.52
N GLY A 199 40.44 1.14 -17.37
CA GLY A 199 39.40 0.14 -17.13
C GLY A 199 39.70 -0.81 -15.97
N GLU A 200 40.96 -0.99 -15.58
CA GLU A 200 41.33 -1.79 -14.41
C GLU A 200 41.16 -0.99 -13.11
N LYS A 201 41.53 0.31 -13.14
CA LYS A 201 41.37 1.23 -12.00
C LYS A 201 39.90 1.50 -11.65
N GLN A 202 39.01 1.47 -12.64
CA GLN A 202 37.58 1.71 -12.45
C GLN A 202 36.92 0.75 -11.44
N PHE A 203 37.47 -0.45 -11.24
CA PHE A 203 36.91 -1.47 -10.35
C PHE A 203 37.62 -1.57 -9.00
N ASP A 204 38.53 -0.66 -8.66
CA ASP A 204 39.26 -0.72 -7.39
C ASP A 204 38.32 -0.62 -6.16
N TYR A 205 37.11 -0.07 -6.33
CA TYR A 205 36.07 -0.01 -5.29
C TYR A 205 35.42 -1.36 -4.96
N VAL A 206 35.34 -2.31 -5.91
CA VAL A 206 34.80 -3.66 -5.67
C VAL A 206 35.86 -4.63 -5.10
N ASN A 207 37.09 -4.16 -4.88
CA ASN A 207 38.17 -4.98 -4.37
C ASN A 207 37.91 -5.35 -2.89
N PRO A 208 37.80 -6.64 -2.53
CA PRO A 208 37.53 -7.07 -1.15
C PRO A 208 38.55 -6.55 -0.12
N ARG A 209 39.78 -6.26 -0.56
CA ARG A 209 40.85 -5.71 0.29
C ARG A 209 40.58 -4.28 0.75
N ASN A 210 39.65 -3.57 0.09
CA ASN A 210 39.30 -2.18 0.36
C ASN A 210 37.95 -2.03 1.09
N ARG A 211 37.38 -3.12 1.63
CA ARG A 211 36.02 -3.11 2.20
C ARG A 211 35.84 -2.09 3.33
N GLU A 212 36.81 -1.99 4.24
CA GLU A 212 36.75 -1.02 5.35
C GLU A 212 36.76 0.43 4.84
N VAL A 213 37.59 0.71 3.82
CA VAL A 213 37.62 2.01 3.13
C VAL A 213 36.25 2.31 2.52
N GLN A 214 35.66 1.35 1.81
CA GLN A 214 34.35 1.52 1.16
C GLN A 214 33.21 1.82 2.15
N ILE A 215 33.21 1.15 3.31
CA ILE A 215 32.23 1.40 4.37
C ILE A 215 32.35 2.84 4.90
N GLU A 216 33.58 3.32 5.15
CA GLU A 216 33.77 4.71 5.60
C GLU A 216 33.37 5.74 4.53
N MET A 217 33.71 5.50 3.25
CA MET A 217 33.30 6.37 2.14
C MET A 217 31.77 6.42 2.00
N GLU A 218 31.09 5.29 2.16
CA GLU A 218 29.64 5.21 2.17
C GLU A 218 29.02 6.01 3.33
N HIS A 219 29.58 5.90 4.54
CA HIS A 219 29.13 6.66 5.69
C HIS A 219 29.27 8.17 5.47
N ALA A 220 30.42 8.63 4.97
CA ALA A 220 30.65 10.04 4.65
C ALA A 220 29.69 10.57 3.56
N ALA A 221 29.44 9.77 2.51
CA ALA A 221 28.47 10.11 1.46
C ALA A 221 27.05 10.23 2.01
N THR A 222 26.64 9.27 2.84
CA THR A 222 25.29 9.22 3.43
C THR A 222 25.06 10.38 4.40
N ALA A 223 26.06 10.72 5.21
CA ALA A 223 26.03 11.89 6.09
C ALA A 223 25.91 13.20 5.29
N HIS A 224 26.61 13.31 4.16
CA HIS A 224 26.47 14.45 3.26
C HIS A 224 25.06 14.57 2.68
N LEU A 225 24.49 13.46 2.16
CA LEU A 225 23.12 13.44 1.62
C LEU A 225 22.09 13.84 2.68
N ALA A 226 22.27 13.39 3.93
CA ALA A 226 21.42 13.81 5.05
C ALA A 226 21.54 15.32 5.30
N ALA A 227 22.76 15.86 5.35
CA ALA A 227 23.02 17.27 5.61
C ALA A 227 22.44 18.20 4.52
N ILE A 228 22.29 17.73 3.28
CA ILE A 228 21.67 18.50 2.18
C ILE A 228 20.20 18.17 1.94
N GLY A 229 19.57 17.32 2.77
CA GLY A 229 18.17 16.94 2.62
C GLY A 229 17.87 16.10 1.37
N ALA A 230 18.78 15.19 1.00
CA ALA A 230 18.67 14.31 -0.16
C ALA A 230 18.81 12.81 0.18
N LYS A 231 18.80 12.45 1.47
CA LYS A 231 18.88 11.04 1.92
C LYS A 231 17.52 10.35 1.73
N ILE A 232 17.52 9.18 1.11
CA ILE A 232 16.35 8.31 0.97
C ILE A 232 16.29 7.35 2.17
N ASP A 233 15.07 7.13 2.67
CA ASP A 233 14.73 6.08 3.64
C ASP A 233 14.21 4.85 2.87
N PRO A 234 14.97 3.74 2.85
CA PRO A 234 14.59 2.53 2.12
C PRO A 234 13.52 1.68 2.84
N SER A 235 13.05 2.09 4.01
CA SER A 235 12.00 1.36 4.75
C SER A 235 10.64 1.42 4.04
N PHE A 236 10.43 2.40 3.15
CA PHE A 236 9.15 2.68 2.49
C PHE A 236 9.31 2.70 0.97
N TYR A 237 9.24 1.54 0.33
CA TYR A 237 9.15 1.45 -1.13
C TYR A 237 7.70 1.33 -1.60
N ARG A 238 7.40 1.98 -2.72
CA ARG A 238 6.20 1.68 -3.51
C ARG A 238 6.34 0.29 -4.11
N ARG A 239 5.23 -0.46 -4.15
CA ARG A 239 5.19 -1.77 -4.79
C ARG A 239 4.67 -1.62 -6.22
N PRO A 240 5.38 -2.13 -7.23
CA PRO A 240 4.86 -2.17 -8.59
C PRO A 240 3.66 -3.12 -8.68
N ASP A 241 2.63 -2.72 -9.43
CA ASP A 241 1.51 -3.60 -9.76
C ASP A 241 1.82 -4.34 -11.06
N PHE A 242 2.32 -5.57 -10.93
CA PHE A 242 2.63 -6.40 -12.09
C PHE A 242 1.41 -6.83 -12.89
N ASN A 243 0.19 -6.64 -12.37
CA ASN A 243 -1.05 -6.95 -13.10
C ASN A 243 -1.68 -5.72 -13.75
N GLU A 244 -1.03 -4.55 -13.70
CA GLU A 244 -1.62 -3.31 -14.23
C GLU A 244 -1.85 -3.34 -15.76
N GLN A 245 -1.21 -4.30 -16.45
CA GLN A 245 -1.24 -4.44 -17.89
C GLN A 245 -1.09 -5.91 -18.32
N GLU A 246 -1.77 -6.30 -19.39
CA GLU A 246 -1.56 -7.58 -20.09
C GLU A 246 -0.39 -7.54 -21.09
N PHE A 247 0.28 -8.69 -21.24
CA PHE A 247 1.44 -8.88 -22.13
C PHE A 247 1.42 -10.29 -22.77
N ASP A 248 1.81 -10.39 -24.04
CA ASP A 248 1.89 -11.67 -24.77
C ASP A 248 3.02 -12.58 -24.27
N VAL A 249 4.10 -11.95 -23.78
CA VAL A 249 5.27 -12.61 -23.21
C VAL A 249 5.65 -11.98 -21.88
N GLU A 250 6.20 -12.79 -20.99
CA GLU A 250 6.55 -12.36 -19.64
C GLU A 250 7.83 -11.52 -19.64
N ALA A 251 8.78 -11.83 -20.53
CA ALA A 251 10.02 -11.09 -20.64
C ALA A 251 10.46 -10.88 -22.09
N SER A 252 11.19 -9.79 -22.32
CA SER A 252 11.91 -9.51 -23.56
C SER A 252 13.37 -9.26 -23.25
N VAL A 253 14.26 -10.03 -23.88
CA VAL A 253 15.69 -9.70 -23.88
C VAL A 253 15.92 -8.61 -24.93
N VAL A 254 16.43 -7.46 -24.51
CA VAL A 254 16.64 -6.29 -25.36
C VAL A 254 18.13 -6.15 -25.68
N ILE A 255 18.45 -6.11 -26.98
CA ILE A 255 19.82 -6.03 -27.51
C ILE A 255 19.92 -4.83 -28.46
N PRO A 256 20.36 -3.66 -27.99
CA PRO A 256 20.81 -2.58 -28.85
C PRO A 256 22.08 -3.00 -29.59
N VAL A 257 22.15 -2.78 -30.91
CA VAL A 257 23.33 -3.15 -31.70
C VAL A 257 23.71 -2.11 -32.74
N TYR A 258 25.02 -1.90 -32.91
CA TYR A 258 25.62 -1.14 -34.00
C TYR A 258 27.00 -1.74 -34.35
N ASN A 259 27.14 -2.24 -35.57
CA ASN A 259 28.39 -2.81 -36.10
C ASN A 259 29.04 -3.87 -35.17
N ARG A 260 28.40 -5.03 -35.05
CA ARG A 260 28.80 -6.14 -34.17
C ARG A 260 28.80 -7.49 -34.89
N GLU A 261 29.26 -7.54 -36.14
CA GLU A 261 29.27 -8.77 -36.95
C GLU A 261 29.99 -9.95 -36.28
N LYS A 262 30.97 -9.69 -35.41
CA LYS A 262 31.78 -10.72 -34.74
C LYS A 262 31.08 -11.36 -33.55
N THR A 263 30.10 -10.70 -32.93
CA THR A 263 29.61 -11.07 -31.59
C THR A 263 28.10 -11.19 -31.48
N ILE A 264 27.37 -10.54 -32.39
CA ILE A 264 25.91 -10.48 -32.33
C ILE A 264 25.27 -11.88 -32.37
N CYS A 265 25.84 -12.81 -33.14
CA CYS A 265 25.33 -14.17 -33.23
C CYS A 265 25.42 -14.89 -31.88
N ASP A 266 26.52 -14.71 -31.13
CA ASP A 266 26.69 -15.35 -29.82
C ASP A 266 25.71 -14.78 -28.80
N ALA A 267 25.53 -13.45 -28.79
CA ALA A 267 24.60 -12.76 -27.90
C ALA A 267 23.15 -13.25 -28.13
N VAL A 268 22.71 -13.25 -29.40
CA VAL A 268 21.38 -13.74 -29.77
C VAL A 268 21.20 -15.23 -29.43
N ASN A 269 22.18 -16.07 -29.71
CA ASN A 269 22.13 -17.50 -29.35
C ASN A 269 22.04 -17.69 -27.82
N SER A 270 22.81 -16.93 -27.04
CA SER A 270 22.77 -16.97 -25.57
C SER A 270 21.38 -16.60 -25.05
N ALA A 271 20.74 -15.58 -25.62
CA ALA A 271 19.38 -15.17 -25.28
C ALA A 271 18.32 -16.21 -25.70
N LEU A 272 18.38 -16.74 -26.92
CA LEU A 272 17.42 -17.73 -27.43
C LEU A 272 17.54 -19.11 -26.75
N SER A 273 18.68 -19.40 -26.13
CA SER A 273 18.94 -20.65 -25.39
C SER A 273 18.36 -20.67 -23.96
N GLN A 274 17.78 -19.56 -23.48
CA GLN A 274 17.23 -19.48 -22.13
C GLN A 274 16.06 -20.45 -21.93
N LYS A 275 16.03 -21.12 -20.77
CA LYS A 275 15.04 -22.10 -20.34
C LYS A 275 14.18 -21.49 -19.23
N THR A 276 12.93 -21.16 -19.58
CA THR A 276 11.98 -20.48 -18.70
C THR A 276 10.67 -21.26 -18.59
N LYS A 277 9.94 -21.04 -17.50
CA LYS A 277 8.55 -21.54 -17.32
C LYS A 277 7.52 -20.64 -18.00
N PHE A 278 7.93 -19.46 -18.43
CA PHE A 278 7.11 -18.44 -19.08
C PHE A 278 7.57 -18.20 -20.53
N LYS A 279 6.69 -17.62 -21.35
CA LYS A 279 7.04 -17.21 -22.72
C LYS A 279 7.93 -15.97 -22.70
N TYR A 280 8.92 -15.91 -23.60
CA TYR A 280 9.78 -14.74 -23.80
C TYR A 280 10.14 -14.57 -25.29
N ASN A 281 10.63 -13.39 -25.63
CA ASN A 281 11.22 -13.09 -26.94
C ASN A 281 12.55 -12.34 -26.82
N VAL A 282 13.22 -12.11 -27.94
CA VAL A 282 14.48 -11.37 -28.05
C VAL A 282 14.28 -10.24 -29.04
N ILE A 283 14.41 -8.99 -28.59
CA ILE A 283 14.26 -7.79 -29.41
C ILE A 283 15.63 -7.19 -29.68
N VAL A 284 16.09 -7.28 -30.92
CA VAL A 284 17.33 -6.67 -31.40
C VAL A 284 17.00 -5.37 -32.12
N VAL A 285 17.48 -4.25 -31.58
CA VAL A 285 17.32 -2.93 -32.21
C VAL A 285 18.64 -2.57 -32.90
N ASP A 286 18.63 -2.72 -34.22
CA ASP A 286 19.77 -2.48 -35.09
C ASP A 286 19.79 -1.02 -35.54
N ASN A 287 20.72 -0.26 -34.98
CA ASN A 287 20.84 1.17 -35.19
C ASN A 287 21.59 1.48 -36.49
N HIS A 288 21.09 0.94 -37.61
CA HIS A 288 21.66 1.11 -38.96
C HIS A 288 23.09 0.58 -39.10
N SER A 289 23.33 -0.67 -38.69
CA SER A 289 24.64 -1.30 -38.89
C SER A 289 25.04 -1.32 -40.37
N THR A 290 26.31 -1.00 -40.60
CA THR A 290 26.95 -0.92 -41.93
C THR A 290 27.84 -2.12 -42.23
N ASP A 291 28.15 -2.94 -41.23
CA ASP A 291 28.82 -4.22 -41.38
C ASP A 291 27.83 -5.36 -41.66
N LYS A 292 28.25 -6.63 -41.52
CA LYS A 292 27.38 -7.79 -41.76
C LYS A 292 26.35 -8.07 -40.67
N THR A 293 26.24 -7.25 -39.61
CA THR A 293 25.31 -7.47 -38.48
C THR A 293 23.87 -7.71 -38.94
N THR A 294 23.34 -6.83 -39.78
CA THR A 294 21.97 -6.91 -40.29
C THR A 294 21.75 -8.17 -41.12
N GLU A 295 22.72 -8.58 -41.94
CA GLU A 295 22.67 -9.80 -42.75
C GLU A 295 22.64 -11.05 -41.86
N LEU A 296 23.51 -11.09 -40.84
CA LEU A 296 23.59 -12.19 -39.89
C LEU A 296 22.29 -12.36 -39.10
N LEU A 297 21.69 -11.26 -38.62
CA LEU A 297 20.41 -11.29 -37.91
C LEU A 297 19.27 -11.83 -38.78
N ARG A 298 19.23 -11.47 -40.07
CA ARG A 298 18.25 -12.01 -41.04
C ARG A 298 18.42 -13.50 -41.33
N GLY A 299 19.60 -14.06 -41.05
CA GLY A 299 19.89 -15.48 -41.20
C GLY A 299 19.29 -16.38 -40.11
N PHE A 300 18.76 -15.81 -39.03
CA PHE A 300 18.11 -16.57 -37.96
C PHE A 300 16.68 -16.98 -38.34
N HIS A 301 16.29 -18.21 -38.01
CA HIS A 301 14.97 -18.77 -38.27
C HIS A 301 14.25 -19.17 -36.96
N ASP A 302 14.20 -18.25 -35.98
CA ASP A 302 13.47 -18.42 -34.72
C ASP A 302 12.43 -17.30 -34.58
N GLU A 303 11.15 -17.65 -34.43
CA GLU A 303 10.04 -16.69 -34.35
C GLU A 303 10.11 -15.79 -33.11
N ARG A 304 10.90 -16.16 -32.10
CA ARG A 304 11.13 -15.34 -30.91
C ARG A 304 12.09 -14.19 -31.16
N LEU A 305 12.86 -14.21 -32.26
CA LEU A 305 13.77 -13.12 -32.60
C LEU A 305 13.03 -12.02 -33.37
N ILE A 306 13.05 -10.83 -32.81
CA ILE A 306 12.45 -9.62 -33.38
C ILE A 306 13.59 -8.66 -33.74
N HIS A 307 13.80 -8.45 -35.03
CA HIS A 307 14.78 -7.50 -35.55
C HIS A 307 14.10 -6.21 -35.97
N ILE A 308 14.45 -5.11 -35.30
CA ILE A 308 13.91 -3.77 -35.56
C ILE A 308 15.03 -2.88 -36.08
N ILE A 309 14.80 -2.23 -37.22
CA ILE A 309 15.63 -1.13 -37.71
C ILE A 309 14.79 0.14 -37.55
N PRO A 310 15.15 1.08 -36.66
CA PRO A 310 14.38 2.31 -36.45
C PRO A 310 14.34 3.18 -37.71
N ASP A 311 13.24 3.91 -37.93
CA ASP A 311 13.11 4.85 -39.08
C ASP A 311 14.09 6.04 -39.01
N ARG A 312 14.64 6.32 -37.83
CA ARG A 312 15.55 7.43 -37.52
C ARG A 312 16.98 6.94 -37.23
N ASN A 313 17.97 7.81 -37.41
CA ASN A 313 19.40 7.49 -37.37
C ASN A 313 20.21 8.27 -36.31
N ASP A 314 19.54 8.95 -35.38
CA ASP A 314 20.12 9.81 -34.35
C ASP A 314 19.93 9.23 -32.92
N LEU A 315 19.80 7.90 -32.83
CA LEU A 315 19.61 7.20 -31.57
C LEU A 315 20.96 6.82 -30.94
N GLY A 316 21.10 7.09 -29.65
CA GLY A 316 22.06 6.41 -28.77
C GLY A 316 21.51 5.07 -28.27
N ILE A 317 22.25 4.42 -27.37
CA ILE A 317 21.84 3.13 -26.77
C ILE A 317 20.49 3.28 -26.05
N GLY A 318 20.30 4.34 -25.25
CA GLY A 318 19.03 4.59 -24.58
C GLY A 318 17.88 4.87 -25.56
N GLY A 319 18.16 5.49 -26.71
CA GLY A 319 17.19 5.64 -27.80
C GLY A 319 16.74 4.30 -28.39
N CYS A 320 17.67 3.36 -28.55
CA CYS A 320 17.37 2.00 -29.01
C CYS A 320 16.54 1.23 -27.98
N TRP A 321 16.84 1.38 -26.69
CA TRP A 321 15.99 0.85 -25.61
C TRP A 321 14.58 1.41 -25.68
N ASN A 322 14.42 2.72 -25.89
CA ASN A 322 13.10 3.34 -26.03
C ASN A 322 12.31 2.74 -27.21
N VAL A 323 12.96 2.45 -28.35
CA VAL A 323 12.32 1.74 -29.47
C VAL A 323 11.85 0.35 -29.03
N ALA A 324 12.70 -0.43 -28.37
CA ALA A 324 12.35 -1.77 -27.93
C ALA A 324 11.17 -1.80 -26.95
N ILE A 325 11.21 -0.95 -25.92
CA ILE A 325 10.21 -1.00 -24.84
C ILE A 325 8.84 -0.49 -25.32
N HIS A 326 8.78 0.39 -26.33
CA HIS A 326 7.52 0.87 -26.90
C HIS A 326 6.96 -0.07 -27.99
N ASP A 327 7.71 -1.09 -28.41
CA ASP A 327 7.18 -2.14 -29.27
C ASP A 327 6.12 -2.96 -28.53
N ASP A 328 5.01 -3.27 -29.21
CA ASP A 328 3.89 -4.01 -28.62
C ASP A 328 4.25 -5.44 -28.21
N ARG A 329 5.31 -6.00 -28.82
CA ARG A 329 5.83 -7.33 -28.50
C ARG A 329 6.75 -7.32 -27.27
N CYS A 330 7.11 -6.16 -26.72
CA CYS A 330 7.91 -6.09 -25.50
C CYS A 330 7.10 -6.61 -24.30
N GLY A 331 7.67 -7.58 -23.60
CA GLY A 331 7.08 -8.28 -22.47
C GLY A 331 6.98 -7.45 -21.20
N ARG A 332 6.41 -8.07 -20.17
CA ARG A 332 6.20 -7.46 -18.84
C ARG A 332 7.51 -6.95 -18.22
N PHE A 333 8.59 -7.70 -18.42
CA PHE A 333 9.93 -7.33 -18.01
C PHE A 333 10.88 -7.18 -19.20
N ALA A 334 11.54 -6.04 -19.31
CA ALA A 334 12.59 -5.81 -20.31
C ALA A 334 13.96 -6.07 -19.68
N VAL A 335 14.76 -6.94 -20.27
CA VAL A 335 16.01 -7.48 -19.68
C VAL A 335 17.19 -7.18 -20.60
N GLN A 336 18.27 -6.60 -20.06
CA GLN A 336 19.45 -6.23 -20.83
C GLN A 336 20.23 -7.44 -21.32
N LEU A 337 20.67 -7.38 -22.57
CA LEU A 337 21.86 -8.07 -23.05
C LEU A 337 22.59 -7.20 -24.07
N ASP A 338 23.83 -6.85 -23.81
CA ASP A 338 24.64 -6.07 -24.73
C ASP A 338 25.09 -6.96 -25.90
N SER A 339 25.15 -6.37 -27.10
CA SER A 339 25.41 -7.07 -28.37
C SER A 339 26.78 -7.77 -28.47
N ASP A 340 27.65 -7.50 -27.53
CA ASP A 340 28.99 -8.04 -27.35
C ASP A 340 29.12 -9.02 -26.18
N ASP A 341 28.09 -9.22 -25.38
CA ASP A 341 28.13 -10.01 -24.14
C ASP A 341 27.25 -11.27 -24.22
N LEU A 342 27.27 -12.07 -23.14
CA LEU A 342 26.54 -13.34 -23.04
C LEU A 342 25.89 -13.50 -21.67
N TYR A 343 24.76 -14.22 -21.60
CA TYR A 343 24.31 -14.78 -20.33
C TYR A 343 25.18 -15.97 -19.91
N SER A 344 25.49 -16.05 -18.62
CA SER A 344 26.36 -17.09 -18.04
C SER A 344 25.73 -18.49 -18.04
N SER A 345 24.39 -18.57 -18.10
CA SER A 345 23.63 -19.80 -17.94
C SER A 345 22.32 -19.78 -18.72
N PRO A 346 21.81 -20.95 -19.16
CA PRO A 346 20.46 -21.08 -19.71
C PRO A 346 19.33 -20.74 -18.71
N LYS A 347 19.63 -20.49 -17.43
CA LYS A 347 18.64 -20.16 -16.39
C LYS A 347 18.65 -18.67 -15.99
N THR A 348 19.52 -17.85 -16.57
CA THR A 348 19.69 -16.43 -16.20
C THR A 348 18.36 -15.68 -16.27
N LEU A 349 17.63 -15.80 -17.38
CA LEU A 349 16.36 -15.09 -17.57
C LEU A 349 15.29 -15.53 -16.56
N GLN A 350 15.22 -16.82 -16.25
CA GLN A 350 14.31 -17.35 -15.22
C GLN A 350 14.64 -16.74 -13.85
N GLN A 351 15.91 -16.67 -13.47
CA GLN A 351 16.33 -16.11 -12.18
C GLN A 351 16.01 -14.62 -12.05
N ILE A 352 16.18 -13.85 -13.13
CA ILE A 352 15.84 -12.42 -13.16
C ILE A 352 14.34 -12.22 -12.93
N VAL A 353 13.49 -12.93 -13.70
CA VAL A 353 12.02 -12.81 -13.57
C VAL A 353 11.54 -13.33 -12.22
N ASP A 354 12.07 -14.44 -11.71
CA ASP A 354 11.76 -14.93 -10.36
C ASP A 354 12.07 -13.86 -9.29
N THR A 355 13.13 -13.08 -9.49
CA THR A 355 13.56 -12.04 -8.55
C THR A 355 12.61 -10.85 -8.55
N PHE A 356 12.07 -10.44 -9.70
CA PHE A 356 10.99 -9.44 -9.76
C PHE A 356 9.83 -9.80 -8.85
N TYR A 357 9.34 -11.03 -8.99
CA TYR A 357 8.20 -11.52 -8.21
C TYR A 357 8.53 -11.71 -6.73
N LYS A 358 9.66 -12.33 -6.39
CA LYS A 358 10.05 -12.61 -5.00
C LYS A 358 10.33 -11.33 -4.20
N GLN A 359 10.99 -10.36 -4.82
CA GLN A 359 11.42 -9.14 -4.13
C GLN A 359 10.47 -7.97 -4.36
N HIS A 360 9.41 -8.13 -5.16
CA HIS A 360 8.50 -7.06 -5.57
C HIS A 360 9.24 -5.80 -6.07
N ALA A 361 10.27 -6.01 -6.89
CA ALA A 361 11.16 -4.96 -7.36
C ALA A 361 10.66 -4.31 -8.66
N ALA A 362 10.92 -3.02 -8.87
CA ALA A 362 10.62 -2.37 -10.16
C ALA A 362 11.77 -2.48 -11.18
N MET A 363 12.97 -2.73 -10.68
CA MET A 363 14.19 -2.97 -11.44
C MET A 363 14.97 -4.10 -10.76
N VAL A 364 15.70 -4.91 -11.51
CA VAL A 364 16.60 -5.95 -10.98
C VAL A 364 17.99 -5.74 -11.56
N ILE A 365 19.02 -5.84 -10.72
CA ILE A 365 20.42 -5.78 -11.12
C ILE A 365 21.15 -7.07 -10.73
N GLY A 366 21.97 -7.60 -11.63
CA GLY A 366 22.73 -8.84 -11.46
C GLY A 366 24.23 -8.66 -11.19
N SER A 367 24.94 -9.78 -11.05
CA SER A 367 26.41 -9.84 -11.07
C SER A 367 26.93 -10.33 -12.42
N TYR A 368 28.12 -9.89 -12.79
CA TYR A 368 28.77 -10.28 -14.04
C TYR A 368 30.24 -10.65 -13.82
N ARG A 369 30.78 -11.52 -14.67
CA ARG A 369 32.20 -11.86 -14.69
C ARG A 369 32.88 -11.23 -15.90
N MET A 370 34.05 -10.65 -15.68
CA MET A 370 34.90 -10.15 -16.75
C MET A 370 35.60 -11.31 -17.46
N CYS A 371 35.53 -11.36 -18.79
CA CYS A 371 36.18 -12.41 -19.57
C CYS A 371 36.73 -11.91 -20.90
N ASP A 372 37.67 -12.65 -21.49
CA ASP A 372 38.15 -12.39 -22.85
C ASP A 372 37.19 -12.98 -23.91
N PHE A 373 37.57 -12.89 -25.18
CA PHE A 373 36.78 -13.43 -26.29
C PHE A 373 36.59 -14.96 -26.21
N ASP A 374 37.55 -15.67 -25.60
CA ASP A 374 37.56 -17.12 -25.41
C ASP A 374 36.90 -17.53 -24.07
N LEU A 375 36.26 -16.58 -23.37
CA LEU A 375 35.57 -16.73 -22.08
C LEU A 375 36.47 -17.03 -20.87
N ASN A 376 37.79 -16.86 -21.01
CA ASN A 376 38.72 -16.94 -19.88
C ASN A 376 38.49 -15.75 -18.94
N THR A 377 38.49 -16.00 -17.64
CA THR A 377 38.28 -14.94 -16.63
C THR A 377 39.41 -13.93 -16.65
N LEU A 378 39.05 -12.65 -16.72
CA LEU A 378 39.97 -11.52 -16.54
C LEU A 378 39.88 -10.97 -15.10
N PRO A 379 40.97 -10.44 -14.51
CA PRO A 379 40.89 -9.72 -13.25
C PRO A 379 39.87 -8.55 -13.32
N PRO A 380 39.13 -8.24 -12.23
CA PRO A 380 39.16 -8.86 -10.89
C PRO A 380 38.32 -10.15 -10.75
N GLY A 381 37.71 -10.65 -11.83
CA GLY A 381 36.86 -11.84 -11.82
C GLY A 381 35.36 -11.51 -11.77
N LEU A 382 34.66 -12.02 -10.76
CA LEU A 382 33.23 -11.73 -10.53
C LEU A 382 33.08 -10.32 -9.94
N ILE A 383 32.19 -9.54 -10.52
CA ILE A 383 31.80 -8.22 -10.06
C ILE A 383 30.36 -8.32 -9.56
N ASP A 384 30.20 -8.35 -8.24
CA ASP A 384 28.94 -8.60 -7.55
C ASP A 384 28.33 -7.35 -6.91
N HIS A 385 28.89 -6.16 -7.12
CA HIS A 385 28.36 -4.90 -6.63
C HIS A 385 27.79 -4.98 -5.20
N ALA A 386 28.58 -5.57 -4.27
CA ALA A 386 28.17 -5.78 -2.89
C ALA A 386 27.89 -4.47 -2.13
N GLU A 387 28.24 -3.33 -2.72
CA GLU A 387 27.94 -1.98 -2.23
C GLU A 387 26.44 -1.65 -2.28
N TRP A 388 25.64 -2.41 -3.04
CA TRP A 388 24.18 -2.30 -3.00
C TRP A 388 23.59 -3.14 -1.85
N THR A 389 23.13 -2.46 -0.80
CA THR A 389 22.49 -3.05 0.37
C THR A 389 21.01 -2.67 0.46
N ASP A 390 20.21 -3.45 1.19
CA ASP A 390 18.80 -3.11 1.44
C ASP A 390 18.67 -1.86 2.32
N GLU A 391 19.66 -1.62 3.20
CA GLU A 391 19.67 -0.54 4.18
C GLU A 391 20.13 0.81 3.60
N ASN A 392 20.94 0.82 2.53
CA ASN A 392 21.52 2.08 2.04
C ASN A 392 21.84 2.12 0.54
N GLY A 393 21.50 1.07 -0.23
CA GLY A 393 21.75 0.98 -1.67
C GLY A 393 21.38 2.25 -2.47
N PRO A 394 20.18 2.83 -2.33
CA PRO A 394 19.79 4.05 -3.06
C PRO A 394 20.68 5.28 -2.78
N ASN A 395 21.26 5.38 -1.59
CA ASN A 395 22.13 6.49 -1.21
C ASN A 395 23.56 6.22 -1.68
N ASN A 396 24.04 4.98 -1.49
CA ASN A 396 25.36 4.56 -1.94
C ASN A 396 25.49 4.57 -3.47
N ALA A 397 24.39 4.36 -4.19
CA ALA A 397 24.31 4.45 -5.64
C ALA A 397 24.80 5.80 -6.19
N LEU A 398 24.60 6.91 -5.45
CA LEU A 398 25.09 8.22 -5.85
C LEU A 398 26.61 8.33 -5.72
N ARG A 399 27.24 7.58 -4.80
CA ARG A 399 28.69 7.55 -4.61
C ARG A 399 29.40 6.75 -5.69
N ILE A 400 28.88 5.59 -6.06
CA ILE A 400 29.55 4.67 -6.99
C ILE A 400 29.26 4.97 -8.47
N ASN A 401 30.12 4.48 -9.38
CA ASN A 401 30.05 4.77 -10.82
C ASN A 401 29.25 3.77 -11.67
N GLY A 402 28.68 2.73 -11.07
CA GLY A 402 27.88 1.75 -11.81
C GLY A 402 26.99 0.91 -10.90
N LEU A 403 25.95 0.35 -11.50
CA LEU A 403 25.05 -0.64 -10.91
C LEU A 403 25.26 -1.98 -11.60
N GLY A 404 25.00 -3.09 -10.92
CA GLY A 404 25.25 -4.43 -11.45
C GLY A 404 24.57 -4.75 -12.78
N ALA A 405 25.11 -5.71 -13.52
CA ALA A 405 24.61 -6.19 -14.82
C ALA A 405 24.26 -7.69 -14.75
N PRO A 406 23.24 -8.17 -15.48
CA PRO A 406 22.38 -7.40 -16.38
C PRO A 406 21.38 -6.58 -15.57
N ARG A 407 20.86 -5.52 -16.19
CA ARG A 407 19.77 -4.72 -15.64
C ARG A 407 18.47 -5.16 -16.28
N ALA A 408 17.43 -5.23 -15.48
CA ALA A 408 16.09 -5.54 -15.96
C ALA A 408 15.10 -4.60 -15.34
N PHE A 409 13.99 -4.36 -16.02
CA PHE A 409 13.02 -3.34 -15.65
C PHE A 409 11.58 -3.84 -15.83
N PHE A 410 10.67 -3.38 -14.96
CA PHE A 410 9.24 -3.51 -15.19
C PHE A 410 8.80 -2.54 -16.28
N THR A 411 8.36 -3.09 -17.42
CA THR A 411 8.17 -2.35 -18.69
C THR A 411 7.19 -1.18 -18.58
N PRO A 412 6.04 -1.26 -17.89
CA PRO A 412 5.13 -0.12 -17.78
C PRO A 412 5.70 1.11 -17.08
N LEU A 413 6.44 0.92 -15.98
CA LEU A 413 7.13 2.02 -15.30
C LEU A 413 8.27 2.56 -16.16
N LEU A 414 8.98 1.67 -16.83
CA LEU A 414 10.05 2.03 -17.74
C LEU A 414 9.56 2.89 -18.91
N ARG A 415 8.41 2.56 -19.52
CA ARG A 415 7.78 3.36 -20.59
C ARG A 415 7.44 4.77 -20.12
N GLN A 416 6.95 4.90 -18.88
CA GLN A 416 6.62 6.21 -18.29
C GLN A 416 7.87 7.09 -18.10
N ILE A 417 8.99 6.49 -17.69
CA ILE A 417 10.23 7.23 -17.40
C ILE A 417 11.02 7.50 -18.69
N GLY A 418 11.19 6.48 -19.53
CA GLY A 418 12.02 6.51 -20.73
C GLY A 418 13.52 6.56 -20.43
N PHE A 419 14.33 5.94 -21.29
CA PHE A 419 15.78 6.09 -21.23
C PHE A 419 16.20 7.46 -21.77
N PRO A 420 17.22 8.11 -21.17
CA PRO A 420 17.91 9.22 -21.83
C PRO A 420 18.51 8.75 -23.17
N ASN A 421 18.34 9.52 -24.25
CA ASN A 421 18.93 9.20 -25.55
C ASN A 421 20.44 9.50 -25.59
N THR A 422 21.22 8.68 -24.88
CA THR A 422 22.69 8.69 -24.81
C THR A 422 23.23 7.26 -24.95
N SER A 423 24.54 7.11 -25.10
CA SER A 423 25.23 5.81 -25.16
C SER A 423 26.16 5.58 -23.96
N TYR A 424 26.04 6.41 -22.91
CA TYR A 424 26.75 6.22 -21.66
C TYR A 424 25.95 6.80 -20.49
N GLY A 425 25.70 5.98 -19.47
CA GLY A 425 25.03 6.38 -18.23
C GLY A 425 23.49 6.39 -18.28
N GLU A 426 22.89 5.98 -19.39
CA GLU A 426 21.44 5.86 -19.55
C GLU A 426 20.81 4.86 -18.56
N ASP A 427 21.49 3.75 -18.30
CA ASP A 427 21.10 2.72 -17.34
C ASP A 427 21.24 3.20 -15.89
N TYR A 428 22.33 3.90 -15.60
CA TYR A 428 22.60 4.52 -14.30
C TYR A 428 21.56 5.59 -13.97
N ALA A 429 21.16 6.41 -14.94
CA ALA A 429 20.07 7.38 -14.78
C ALA A 429 18.78 6.70 -14.30
N LEU A 430 18.41 5.58 -14.92
CA LEU A 430 17.24 4.82 -14.51
C LEU A 430 17.40 4.23 -13.12
N GLY A 431 18.55 3.63 -12.81
CA GLY A 431 18.81 3.11 -11.47
C GLY A 431 18.62 4.15 -10.37
N LEU A 432 19.09 5.38 -10.59
CA LEU A 432 18.86 6.50 -9.67
C LEU A 432 17.36 6.81 -9.53
N ILE A 433 16.64 6.97 -10.65
CA ILE A 433 15.20 7.29 -10.66
C ILE A 433 14.37 6.20 -9.99
N PHE A 434 14.59 4.93 -10.32
CA PHE A 434 13.85 3.80 -9.72
C PHE A 434 14.13 3.71 -8.21
N SER A 435 15.39 3.81 -7.80
CA SER A 435 15.80 3.68 -6.39
C SER A 435 15.21 4.74 -5.46
N ARG A 436 14.72 5.86 -6.02
CA ARG A 436 14.06 6.93 -5.26
C ARG A 436 12.67 6.52 -4.74
N HIS A 437 11.98 5.61 -5.44
CA HIS A 437 10.58 5.29 -5.16
C HIS A 437 10.29 3.79 -5.00
N TYR A 438 11.09 2.95 -5.65
CA TYR A 438 10.86 1.51 -5.75
C TYR A 438 12.10 0.73 -5.34
N ARG A 439 11.85 -0.50 -4.86
CA ARG A 439 12.92 -1.44 -4.59
C ARG A 439 13.62 -1.84 -5.89
N ILE A 440 14.95 -1.81 -5.88
CA ILE A 440 15.79 -2.48 -6.88
C ILE A 440 16.20 -3.83 -6.32
N GLY A 441 15.85 -4.92 -7.02
CA GLY A 441 16.18 -6.27 -6.62
C GLY A 441 17.61 -6.64 -7.00
N ARG A 442 18.24 -7.52 -6.21
CA ARG A 442 19.65 -7.87 -6.34
C ARG A 442 19.87 -9.39 -6.46
N ILE A 443 20.73 -9.81 -7.40
CA ILE A 443 21.16 -11.20 -7.60
C ILE A 443 22.69 -11.30 -7.59
N PHE A 444 23.27 -11.79 -6.50
CA PHE A 444 24.73 -11.81 -6.30
C PHE A 444 25.49 -12.89 -7.08
N THR A 445 24.79 -13.90 -7.60
CA THR A 445 25.39 -14.95 -8.44
C THR A 445 25.69 -14.47 -9.87
N GLU A 446 26.70 -15.04 -10.51
CA GLU A 446 27.06 -14.73 -11.91
C GLU A 446 25.88 -14.98 -12.87
N LEU A 447 25.39 -13.92 -13.51
CA LEU A 447 24.32 -13.98 -14.51
C LEU A 447 24.82 -13.68 -15.93
N TYR A 448 25.97 -13.02 -16.05
CA TYR A 448 26.35 -12.28 -17.23
C TYR A 448 27.87 -12.32 -17.44
N LEU A 449 28.29 -12.47 -18.69
CA LEU A 449 29.68 -12.55 -19.11
C LEU A 449 30.02 -11.31 -19.91
N CYS A 450 30.72 -10.39 -19.25
CA CYS A 450 31.17 -9.14 -19.85
C CYS A 450 32.47 -9.41 -20.62
N ARG A 451 32.42 -9.38 -21.95
CA ARG A 451 33.56 -9.75 -22.81
C ARG A 451 34.44 -8.53 -23.14
N ARG A 452 35.75 -8.70 -23.07
CA ARG A 452 36.76 -7.70 -23.46
C ARG A 452 37.65 -8.24 -24.58
N TRP A 453 37.84 -7.46 -25.66
CA TRP A 453 38.72 -7.80 -26.77
C TRP A 453 39.25 -6.56 -27.49
N GLY A 454 40.27 -6.75 -28.35
CA GLY A 454 40.84 -5.68 -29.17
C GLY A 454 39.82 -5.10 -30.15
N GLY A 455 39.43 -3.83 -29.92
CA GLY A 455 38.36 -3.14 -30.66
C GLY A 455 37.10 -2.88 -29.83
N ASN A 456 37.03 -3.36 -28.58
CA ASN A 456 36.01 -2.94 -27.63
C ASN A 456 36.34 -1.50 -27.15
N SER A 457 35.41 -0.55 -27.30
CA SER A 457 35.68 0.91 -27.23
C SER A 457 36.14 1.43 -25.85
N ASP A 458 36.03 0.61 -24.80
CA ASP A 458 36.11 1.08 -23.42
C ASP A 458 37.38 0.67 -22.66
N ALA A 459 38.27 -0.13 -23.26
CA ALA A 459 39.42 -0.70 -22.55
C ALA A 459 40.57 0.31 -22.29
N ALA A 460 40.63 1.42 -23.05
CA ALA A 460 41.64 2.47 -22.90
C ALA A 460 41.12 3.82 -23.42
N LEU A 461 40.23 4.46 -22.65
CA LEU A 461 39.66 5.77 -22.99
C LEU A 461 40.70 6.87 -22.73
N SER A 462 40.69 7.93 -23.55
CA SER A 462 41.48 9.14 -23.26
C SER A 462 40.92 9.86 -22.02
N ILE A 463 41.75 10.63 -21.32
CA ILE A 463 41.34 11.42 -20.15
C ILE A 463 40.14 12.30 -20.49
N ASP A 464 40.14 12.95 -21.66
CA ASP A 464 39.01 13.77 -22.12
C ASP A 464 37.69 12.99 -22.21
N LYS A 465 37.75 11.74 -22.68
CA LYS A 465 36.56 10.88 -22.80
C LYS A 465 36.09 10.37 -21.44
N VAL A 466 37.01 10.02 -20.54
CA VAL A 466 36.70 9.69 -19.13
C VAL A 466 36.06 10.88 -18.43
N ASN A 467 36.62 12.07 -18.61
CA ASN A 467 36.09 13.32 -18.06
C ASN A 467 34.71 13.65 -18.59
N ALA A 468 34.47 13.53 -19.90
CA ALA A 468 33.14 13.73 -20.49
C ALA A 468 32.11 12.76 -19.90
N ASN A 469 32.48 11.49 -19.72
CA ASN A 469 31.64 10.45 -19.13
C ASN A 469 31.33 10.73 -17.65
N ASN A 470 32.34 11.12 -16.85
CA ASN A 470 32.19 11.46 -15.44
C ASN A 470 31.37 12.74 -15.23
N LEU A 471 31.62 13.77 -16.05
CA LEU A 471 30.86 15.02 -16.02
C LEU A 471 29.37 14.75 -16.25
N TYR A 472 29.03 13.92 -17.24
CA TYR A 472 27.64 13.55 -17.50
C TYR A 472 27.02 12.76 -16.34
N LYS A 473 27.70 11.75 -15.78
CA LYS A 473 27.17 11.02 -14.61
C LYS A 473 27.00 11.89 -13.38
N ASP A 474 27.90 12.85 -13.14
CA ASP A 474 27.72 13.82 -12.08
C ASP A 474 26.54 14.79 -12.34
N GLN A 475 26.22 15.08 -13.61
CA GLN A 475 25.00 15.84 -13.94
C GLN A 475 23.75 15.02 -13.59
N LEU A 476 23.74 13.71 -13.91
CA LEU A 476 22.66 12.81 -13.51
C LEU A 476 22.49 12.75 -11.98
N ARG A 477 23.59 12.65 -11.23
CA ARG A 477 23.57 12.72 -9.76
C ARG A 477 23.07 14.06 -9.25
N SER A 478 23.46 15.17 -9.88
CA SER A 478 23.00 16.51 -9.51
C SER A 478 21.49 16.63 -9.68
N LEU A 479 20.96 16.17 -10.82
CA LEU A 479 19.53 16.12 -11.09
C LEU A 479 18.79 15.24 -10.08
N GLU A 480 19.35 14.08 -9.75
CA GLU A 480 18.75 13.18 -8.76
C GLU A 480 18.73 13.80 -7.36
N ILE A 481 19.83 14.40 -6.90
CA ILE A 481 19.89 15.10 -5.60
C ILE A 481 18.82 16.21 -5.53
N MET A 482 18.69 17.02 -6.59
CA MET A 482 17.67 18.06 -6.65
C MET A 482 16.25 17.47 -6.61
N ALA A 483 16.00 16.37 -7.32
CA ALA A 483 14.70 15.70 -7.29
C ALA A 483 14.36 15.14 -5.91
N ARG A 484 15.31 14.48 -5.23
CA ARG A 484 15.15 14.02 -3.83
C ARG A 484 14.83 15.18 -2.88
N GLN A 485 15.51 16.31 -3.02
CA GLN A 485 15.24 17.51 -2.22
C GLN A 485 13.83 18.05 -2.44
N GLN A 486 13.33 18.12 -3.69
CA GLN A 486 11.95 18.56 -3.94
C GLN A 486 10.94 17.57 -3.33
N MET A 487 11.17 16.27 -3.50
CA MET A 487 10.31 15.21 -2.96
C MET A 487 10.22 15.26 -1.43
N LEU A 488 11.36 15.36 -0.74
CA LEU A 488 11.42 15.41 0.72
C LEU A 488 10.88 16.74 1.30
N GLN A 489 10.77 17.78 0.48
CA GLN A 489 10.08 19.04 0.82
C GLN A 489 8.55 18.98 0.58
N GLY A 490 8.01 17.84 0.16
CA GLY A 490 6.58 17.65 -0.09
C GLY A 490 6.05 18.37 -1.34
N LYS A 491 6.94 18.80 -2.25
CA LYS A 491 6.53 19.41 -3.52
C LYS A 491 6.07 18.32 -4.49
N GLN A 492 4.98 18.59 -5.18
CA GLN A 492 4.35 17.66 -6.12
C GLN A 492 5.31 17.34 -7.29
N GLU A 493 5.67 16.08 -7.46
CA GLU A 493 6.52 15.64 -8.57
C GLU A 493 5.73 15.68 -9.90
N LEU A 494 6.39 16.09 -10.99
CA LEU A 494 5.82 16.04 -12.34
C LEU A 494 5.50 14.61 -12.80
N LEU A 495 6.27 13.64 -12.30
CA LEU A 495 5.99 12.22 -12.45
C LEU A 495 4.96 11.81 -11.39
N ASN A 496 3.70 12.21 -11.59
CA ASN A 496 2.61 11.55 -10.89
C ASN A 496 2.62 10.08 -11.34
N ASP A 497 3.19 9.21 -10.52
CA ASP A 497 3.02 7.75 -10.56
C ASP A 497 1.54 7.44 -10.38
N SER A 498 0.81 7.54 -11.49
CA SER A 498 -0.61 7.35 -11.57
C SER A 498 -0.85 6.21 -12.54
N PRO A 499 -1.25 5.02 -12.04
CA PRO A 499 -1.66 3.91 -12.88
C PRO A 499 -2.73 4.34 -13.89
N LEU A 500 -3.60 5.28 -13.49
CA LEU A 500 -4.62 5.87 -14.34
C LEU A 500 -4.03 6.69 -15.50
N MET A 501 -2.99 7.49 -15.23
CA MET A 501 -2.28 8.23 -16.27
C MET A 501 -1.47 7.34 -17.20
N ARG A 502 -0.82 6.29 -16.68
CA ARG A 502 -0.14 5.28 -17.51
C ARG A 502 -1.13 4.61 -18.47
N PHE A 503 -2.27 4.18 -17.96
CA PHE A 503 -3.35 3.61 -18.77
C PHE A 503 -3.82 4.60 -19.86
N PHE A 504 -4.08 5.85 -19.46
CA PHE A 504 -4.51 6.91 -20.38
C PHE A 504 -3.49 7.20 -21.49
N ASN A 505 -2.23 7.44 -21.14
CA ASN A 505 -1.17 7.77 -22.10
C ASN A 505 -0.94 6.62 -23.07
N ARG A 506 -0.89 5.37 -22.56
CA ARG A 506 -0.73 4.17 -23.39
C ARG A 506 -1.88 4.01 -24.38
N GLN A 507 -3.11 4.33 -23.97
CA GLN A 507 -4.25 4.30 -24.89
C GLN A 507 -4.09 5.31 -26.03
N LEU A 508 -3.59 6.51 -25.74
CA LEU A 508 -3.32 7.52 -26.77
C LEU A 508 -2.13 7.14 -27.65
N GLU A 509 -1.16 6.38 -27.16
CA GLU A 509 -0.06 5.82 -27.97
C GLU A 509 -0.56 4.74 -28.94
N LYS A 510 -1.56 3.94 -28.55
CA LYS A 510 -2.10 2.87 -29.41
C LYS A 510 -3.21 3.30 -30.35
N TRP A 511 -3.96 4.35 -30.00
CA TRP A 511 -5.17 4.72 -30.73
C TRP A 511 -5.07 6.12 -31.32
N ASP A 512 -4.60 6.19 -32.57
CA ASP A 512 -4.35 7.45 -33.29
C ASP A 512 -5.60 8.34 -33.41
N ASP A 513 -6.79 7.78 -33.64
CA ASP A 513 -8.03 8.56 -33.73
C ASP A 513 -8.38 9.21 -32.39
N ALA A 514 -8.27 8.47 -31.28
CA ALA A 514 -8.44 9.05 -29.94
C ALA A 514 -7.37 10.12 -29.68
N ARG A 515 -6.09 9.85 -29.97
CA ARG A 515 -4.99 10.83 -29.83
C ARG A 515 -5.29 12.13 -30.57
N ARG A 516 -5.72 12.04 -31.83
CA ARG A 516 -6.08 13.20 -32.65
C ARG A 516 -7.20 14.00 -32.02
N ARG A 517 -8.26 13.35 -31.52
CA ARG A 517 -9.39 14.04 -30.88
C ARG A 517 -9.00 14.72 -29.56
N TYR A 518 -8.07 14.14 -28.80
CA TYR A 518 -7.49 14.82 -27.63
C TYR A 518 -6.58 16.00 -28.03
N GLN A 519 -5.87 15.93 -29.16
CA GLN A 519 -5.15 17.08 -29.71
C GLN A 519 -6.11 18.19 -30.17
N ASP A 520 -7.19 17.83 -30.86
CA ASP A 520 -8.24 18.76 -31.28
C ASP A 520 -8.91 19.42 -30.07
N LEU A 521 -9.13 18.66 -28.98
CA LEU A 521 -9.65 19.20 -27.73
C LEU A 521 -8.76 20.31 -27.16
N ARG A 522 -7.43 20.24 -27.31
CA ARG A 522 -6.54 21.32 -26.83
C ARG A 522 -6.75 22.64 -27.59
N ASN A 523 -7.31 22.58 -28.79
CA ASN A 523 -7.55 23.72 -29.67
C ASN A 523 -8.99 24.26 -29.58
N VAL A 524 -9.87 23.64 -28.79
CA VAL A 524 -11.26 24.11 -28.63
C VAL A 524 -11.31 25.46 -27.92
N LYS A 525 -12.26 26.30 -28.31
CA LYS A 525 -12.45 27.61 -27.67
C LYS A 525 -13.27 27.46 -26.39
N THR A 526 -12.83 28.13 -25.34
CA THR A 526 -13.59 28.26 -24.08
C THR A 526 -13.74 29.73 -23.70
N ARG A 527 -14.84 30.07 -23.04
CA ARG A 527 -15.02 31.38 -22.38
C ARG A 527 -15.82 31.24 -21.10
N GLU A 528 -15.68 32.22 -20.23
CA GLU A 528 -16.40 32.27 -18.95
C GLU A 528 -17.63 33.18 -19.05
N LEU A 529 -18.68 32.79 -18.34
CA LEU A 529 -19.92 33.54 -18.17
C LEU A 529 -20.11 33.81 -16.68
N SER A 530 -20.18 35.07 -16.27
CA SER A 530 -20.45 35.44 -14.88
C SER A 530 -21.96 35.38 -14.61
N VAL A 531 -22.37 34.56 -13.65
CA VAL A 531 -23.78 34.36 -13.23
C VAL A 531 -23.87 34.66 -11.73
N GLY A 532 -24.18 35.92 -11.39
CA GLY A 532 -24.15 36.38 -9.99
C GLY A 532 -22.75 36.26 -9.38
N THR A 533 -22.62 35.51 -8.28
CA THR A 533 -21.34 35.21 -7.61
C THR A 533 -20.66 33.93 -8.15
N SER A 534 -21.30 33.25 -9.10
CA SER A 534 -20.82 32.02 -9.72
C SER A 534 -20.30 32.28 -11.13
N THR A 535 -19.40 31.43 -11.60
CA THR A 535 -18.89 31.47 -12.98
C THR A 535 -19.27 30.16 -13.66
N MET A 536 -19.77 30.24 -14.89
CA MET A 536 -19.95 29.09 -15.78
C MET A 536 -18.90 29.12 -16.88
N LYS A 537 -18.48 27.95 -17.35
CA LYS A 537 -17.53 27.81 -18.45
C LYS A 537 -18.25 27.24 -19.65
N VAL A 538 -18.15 27.90 -20.79
CA VAL A 538 -18.70 27.41 -22.06
C VAL A 538 -17.56 26.92 -22.93
N GLN A 539 -17.70 25.73 -23.50
CA GLN A 539 -16.78 25.13 -24.46
C GLN A 539 -17.46 24.96 -25.82
N TRP A 540 -16.82 25.42 -26.89
CA TRP A 540 -17.22 25.07 -28.26
C TRP A 540 -16.49 23.80 -28.70
N ASN A 541 -17.20 22.68 -28.74
CA ASN A 541 -16.63 21.39 -29.10
C ASN A 541 -17.45 20.72 -30.23
N PRO A 542 -17.07 20.90 -31.51
CA PRO A 542 -17.84 20.40 -32.64
C PRO A 542 -17.92 18.86 -32.69
N ALA A 543 -16.97 18.13 -32.09
CA ALA A 543 -16.99 16.68 -32.05
C ALA A 543 -18.21 16.13 -31.27
N ARG A 544 -18.83 16.95 -30.42
CA ARG A 544 -20.01 16.56 -29.62
C ARG A 544 -21.31 16.55 -30.42
N ILE A 545 -21.33 16.99 -31.68
CA ILE A 545 -22.56 16.96 -32.49
C ILE A 545 -23.09 15.53 -32.68
N VAL A 546 -22.19 14.53 -32.74
CA VAL A 546 -22.53 13.12 -32.93
C VAL A 546 -23.34 12.58 -31.74
N SER A 547 -22.99 12.97 -30.52
CA SER A 547 -23.70 12.56 -29.30
C SER A 547 -24.91 13.44 -29.01
N THR A 548 -24.77 14.76 -29.14
CA THR A 548 -25.81 15.71 -28.75
C THR A 548 -26.97 15.73 -29.75
N GLY A 549 -26.72 15.43 -31.02
CA GLY A 549 -27.72 15.34 -32.09
C GLY A 549 -28.29 13.94 -32.32
N ALA A 550 -27.84 12.91 -31.59
CA ALA A 550 -28.33 11.55 -31.76
C ALA A 550 -29.81 11.43 -31.35
N LYS A 551 -30.59 10.71 -32.16
CA LYS A 551 -31.94 10.25 -31.79
C LYS A 551 -31.82 9.13 -30.76
N ILE A 552 -32.64 9.19 -29.72
CA ILE A 552 -32.62 8.28 -28.56
C ILE A 552 -33.97 7.57 -28.36
N ASP A 553 -34.84 7.57 -29.37
CA ASP A 553 -36.08 6.80 -29.31
C ASP A 553 -35.80 5.29 -29.34
N LYS A 554 -36.69 4.51 -28.71
CA LYS A 554 -36.54 3.06 -28.53
C LYS A 554 -36.30 2.31 -29.85
N GLN A 555 -36.91 2.77 -30.94
CA GLN A 555 -36.78 2.13 -32.26
C GLN A 555 -35.39 2.36 -32.84
N THR A 556 -34.87 3.59 -32.78
CA THR A 556 -33.52 3.92 -33.27
C THR A 556 -32.41 3.28 -32.41
N LEU A 557 -32.61 3.14 -31.09
CA LEU A 557 -31.65 2.49 -30.18
C LEU A 557 -31.58 0.97 -30.42
N ALA A 558 -32.71 0.31 -30.64
CA ALA A 558 -32.75 -1.14 -30.90
C ALA A 558 -32.04 -1.55 -32.21
N GLU A 559 -31.93 -0.64 -33.17
CA GLU A 559 -31.27 -0.87 -34.48
C GLU A 559 -29.76 -0.59 -34.44
N ARG A 560 -29.24 0.05 -33.39
CA ARG A 560 -27.82 0.44 -33.28
C ARG A 560 -27.08 -0.51 -32.33
N PRO A 561 -25.99 -1.17 -32.76
CA PRO A 561 -25.15 -1.93 -31.85
C PRO A 561 -24.61 -1.03 -30.72
N CYS A 562 -24.84 -1.41 -29.47
CA CYS A 562 -24.38 -0.63 -28.32
C CYS A 562 -22.85 -0.52 -28.33
N PHE A 563 -22.33 0.70 -28.46
CA PHE A 563 -20.89 1.01 -28.57
C PHE A 563 -20.14 0.79 -27.25
N LEU A 564 -20.85 0.55 -26.14
CA LEU A 564 -20.27 0.18 -24.86
C LEU A 564 -20.11 -1.33 -24.70
N CYS A 565 -20.73 -2.18 -25.52
CA CYS A 565 -20.48 -3.62 -25.47
C CYS A 565 -19.13 -3.96 -26.12
N GLU A 566 -18.33 -4.82 -25.48
CA GLU A 566 -16.98 -5.20 -25.93
C GLU A 566 -16.90 -5.58 -27.41
N GLN A 567 -17.83 -6.40 -27.89
CA GLN A 567 -17.88 -6.86 -29.29
C GLN A 567 -18.04 -5.74 -30.33
N ASN A 568 -18.51 -4.56 -29.92
CA ASN A 568 -18.78 -3.40 -30.78
C ASN A 568 -17.73 -2.30 -30.63
N ARG A 569 -16.73 -2.46 -29.75
CA ARG A 569 -15.68 -1.46 -29.51
C ARG A 569 -14.56 -1.57 -30.54
N PRO A 570 -13.83 -0.48 -30.84
CA PRO A 570 -12.60 -0.53 -31.62
C PRO A 570 -11.57 -1.48 -30.99
N LYS A 571 -10.84 -2.24 -31.81
CA LYS A 571 -9.86 -3.24 -31.32
C LYS A 571 -8.68 -2.58 -30.60
N GLU A 572 -8.39 -1.33 -30.95
CA GLU A 572 -7.32 -0.51 -30.37
C GLU A 572 -7.69 0.01 -28.97
N GLN A 573 -8.98 -0.01 -28.59
CA GLN A 573 -9.42 0.47 -27.29
C GLN A 573 -9.12 -0.58 -26.21
N VAL A 574 -8.06 -0.31 -25.44
CA VAL A 574 -7.65 -1.08 -24.26
C VAL A 574 -8.63 -0.81 -23.12
N LYS A 575 -8.80 -1.82 -22.27
CA LYS A 575 -9.67 -1.79 -21.10
C LYS A 575 -8.90 -2.16 -19.84
N LYS A 576 -9.31 -1.60 -18.71
CA LYS A 576 -8.89 -2.05 -17.38
C LYS A 576 -10.11 -2.53 -16.60
N SER A 577 -10.07 -3.76 -16.08
CA SER A 577 -11.19 -4.33 -15.30
C SER A 577 -11.25 -3.70 -13.90
N ILE A 578 -12.46 -3.38 -13.44
CA ILE A 578 -12.76 -2.86 -12.09
C ILE A 578 -13.72 -3.85 -11.43
N ASP A 579 -13.22 -4.57 -10.40
CA ASP A 579 -13.94 -5.59 -9.62
C ASP A 579 -14.69 -6.67 -10.44
N GLY A 580 -14.34 -6.84 -11.73
CA GLY A 580 -15.01 -7.75 -12.66
C GLY A 580 -16.44 -7.35 -13.07
N GLN A 581 -16.95 -6.22 -12.57
CA GLN A 581 -18.29 -5.71 -12.88
C GLN A 581 -18.27 -4.53 -13.84
N PHE A 582 -17.21 -3.71 -13.79
CA PHE A 582 -17.06 -2.52 -14.64
C PHE A 582 -15.73 -2.58 -15.40
N GLU A 583 -15.65 -1.82 -16.49
CA GLU A 583 -14.42 -1.64 -17.26
C GLU A 583 -14.10 -0.15 -17.37
N LEU A 584 -12.86 0.24 -17.11
CA LEU A 584 -12.36 1.59 -17.32
C LEU A 584 -11.82 1.72 -18.75
N LEU A 585 -12.38 2.67 -19.51
CA LEU A 585 -12.03 2.94 -20.91
C LEU A 585 -11.72 4.42 -21.10
N VAL A 586 -10.73 4.76 -21.93
CA VAL A 586 -10.57 6.17 -22.37
C VAL A 586 -11.74 6.54 -23.28
N ASN A 587 -12.34 7.70 -23.02
CA ASN A 587 -13.45 8.22 -23.80
C ASN A 587 -12.92 8.82 -25.12
N PRO A 588 -13.26 8.26 -26.30
CA PRO A 588 -12.75 8.75 -27.58
C PRO A 588 -13.40 10.05 -28.04
N PHE A 589 -14.40 10.59 -27.33
CA PHE A 589 -15.02 11.88 -27.62
C PHE A 589 -14.86 12.81 -26.40
N PRO A 590 -13.63 13.29 -26.15
CA PRO A 590 -13.30 13.93 -24.90
C PRO A 590 -13.90 15.34 -24.78
N ILE A 591 -14.19 15.72 -23.55
CA ILE A 591 -14.66 17.05 -23.13
C ILE A 591 -13.65 17.62 -22.14
N LEU A 592 -13.15 16.75 -21.26
CA LEU A 592 -12.13 17.00 -20.26
C LEU A 592 -10.73 16.60 -20.78
N PRO A 593 -9.64 17.21 -20.28
CA PRO A 593 -8.26 16.88 -20.68
C PRO A 593 -7.91 15.39 -20.53
N ILE A 594 -8.48 14.76 -19.50
CA ILE A 594 -8.51 13.32 -19.30
C ILE A 594 -9.98 12.95 -19.12
N HIS A 595 -10.46 11.96 -19.87
CA HIS A 595 -11.87 11.60 -19.89
C HIS A 595 -12.00 10.09 -20.06
N PHE A 596 -12.78 9.46 -19.17
CA PHE A 596 -13.05 8.03 -19.15
C PHE A 596 -14.54 7.74 -19.32
N THR A 597 -14.82 6.56 -19.85
CA THR A 597 -16.14 5.92 -19.85
C THR A 597 -16.00 4.61 -19.08
N ILE A 598 -16.90 4.38 -18.13
CA ILE A 598 -16.80 3.27 -17.18
C ILE A 598 -18.08 2.40 -17.29
N PRO A 599 -18.25 1.61 -18.36
CA PRO A 599 -19.43 0.76 -18.52
C PRO A 599 -19.41 -0.47 -17.63
N SER A 600 -20.60 -0.95 -17.26
CA SER A 600 -20.80 -2.30 -16.74
C SER A 600 -20.37 -3.32 -17.79
N VAL A 601 -19.79 -4.43 -17.36
CA VAL A 601 -19.44 -5.56 -18.25
C VAL A 601 -20.72 -6.17 -18.83
N LYS A 602 -21.82 -6.14 -18.08
CA LYS A 602 -23.13 -6.62 -18.54
C LYS A 602 -23.87 -5.50 -19.25
N HIS A 603 -24.53 -5.84 -20.36
CA HIS A 603 -25.48 -4.93 -21.00
C HIS A 603 -26.76 -4.90 -20.16
N GLU A 604 -26.86 -3.91 -19.28
CA GLU A 604 -28.01 -3.71 -18.39
C GLU A 604 -28.45 -2.25 -18.37
N PRO A 605 -29.73 -1.93 -18.11
CA PRO A 605 -30.22 -0.55 -18.17
C PRO A 605 -29.45 0.43 -17.26
N GLN A 606 -29.31 1.68 -17.71
CA GLN A 606 -28.66 2.76 -16.96
C GLN A 606 -29.47 3.11 -15.69
N LEU A 607 -29.12 2.55 -14.54
CA LEU A 607 -29.81 2.78 -13.26
C LEU A 607 -28.80 2.94 -12.12
N ILE A 608 -28.93 4.00 -11.32
CA ILE A 608 -27.90 4.35 -10.34
C ILE A 608 -28.03 3.65 -8.99
N LEU A 609 -29.24 3.27 -8.56
CA LEU A 609 -29.49 2.91 -7.15
C LEU A 609 -28.57 1.78 -6.63
N ASN A 610 -28.41 0.72 -7.40
CA ASN A 610 -27.57 -0.42 -7.01
C ASN A 610 -26.09 -0.25 -7.40
N ALA A 611 -25.77 0.77 -8.20
CA ALA A 611 -24.43 1.01 -8.72
C ALA A 611 -23.74 2.20 -8.02
N TYR A 612 -24.45 3.00 -7.22
CA TYR A 612 -23.91 4.21 -6.60
C TYR A 612 -22.65 3.96 -5.75
N GLY A 613 -22.61 2.86 -4.99
CA GLY A 613 -21.45 2.49 -4.18
C GLY A 613 -20.14 2.32 -4.98
N GLU A 614 -20.24 2.00 -6.27
CA GLU A 614 -19.07 1.88 -7.15
C GLU A 614 -18.38 3.23 -7.38
N ILE A 615 -19.12 4.35 -7.30
CA ILE A 615 -18.52 5.70 -7.35
C ILE A 615 -17.54 5.88 -6.19
N HIS A 616 -17.93 5.46 -4.97
CA HIS A 616 -17.08 5.55 -3.79
C HIS A 616 -15.81 4.72 -3.96
N LYS A 617 -15.94 3.47 -4.42
CA LYS A 617 -14.80 2.58 -4.66
C LYS A 617 -13.83 3.14 -5.70
N LEU A 618 -14.36 3.66 -6.82
CA LEU A 618 -13.55 4.30 -7.86
C LEU A 618 -12.77 5.50 -7.34
N LEU A 619 -13.37 6.33 -6.48
CA LEU A 619 -12.71 7.47 -5.85
C LEU A 619 -11.74 7.07 -4.73
N ALA A 620 -11.96 5.93 -4.09
CA ALA A 620 -11.02 5.34 -3.14
C ALA A 620 -9.75 4.84 -3.85
N GLU A 621 -9.91 4.16 -4.99
CA GLU A 621 -8.81 3.64 -5.81
C GLU A 621 -8.08 4.73 -6.61
N TYR A 622 -8.82 5.72 -7.14
CA TYR A 622 -8.29 6.81 -7.97
C TYR A 622 -8.65 8.21 -7.40
N PRO A 623 -7.98 8.67 -6.32
CA PRO A 623 -8.36 9.91 -5.63
C PRO A 623 -8.27 11.19 -6.48
N GLN A 624 -7.46 11.18 -7.55
CA GLN A 624 -7.33 12.33 -8.46
C GLN A 624 -8.43 12.39 -9.55
N MET A 625 -9.28 11.36 -9.62
CA MET A 625 -10.40 11.31 -10.55
C MET A 625 -11.63 12.00 -9.97
N MET A 626 -12.44 12.55 -10.86
CA MET A 626 -13.85 12.88 -10.59
C MET A 626 -14.70 11.90 -11.38
N VAL A 627 -15.75 11.36 -10.77
CA VAL A 627 -16.71 10.46 -11.38
C VAL A 627 -18.05 11.19 -11.53
N PHE A 628 -18.74 10.99 -12.64
CA PHE A 628 -20.04 11.60 -12.86
C PHE A 628 -21.00 10.65 -13.57
N TYR A 629 -22.28 10.80 -13.25
CA TYR A 629 -23.37 9.98 -13.73
C TYR A 629 -24.46 10.82 -14.39
N ASN A 630 -24.97 10.32 -15.51
CA ASN A 630 -26.13 10.86 -16.21
C ASN A 630 -27.23 9.81 -16.20
N GLY A 631 -28.40 10.14 -15.64
CA GLY A 631 -29.57 9.25 -15.73
C GLY A 631 -30.03 9.04 -17.17
N PRO A 632 -30.83 8.00 -17.47
CA PRO A 632 -31.28 7.61 -18.80
C PRO A 632 -31.80 8.77 -19.66
N LYS A 633 -32.55 9.68 -19.04
CA LYS A 633 -33.12 10.88 -19.67
C LYS A 633 -32.51 12.17 -19.12
N CYS A 634 -31.25 12.12 -18.71
CA CYS A 634 -30.50 13.26 -18.18
C CYS A 634 -29.12 13.39 -18.85
N GLY A 635 -29.03 13.09 -20.16
CA GLY A 635 -27.79 13.21 -20.93
C GLY A 635 -26.92 11.95 -20.99
N ALA A 636 -27.46 10.77 -20.64
CA ALA A 636 -26.75 9.50 -20.82
C ALA A 636 -26.44 9.25 -22.30
N SER A 637 -25.23 8.76 -22.57
CA SER A 637 -24.79 8.49 -23.95
C SER A 637 -25.34 7.17 -24.51
N ALA A 638 -25.61 6.20 -23.62
CA ALA A 638 -26.26 4.93 -23.87
C ALA A 638 -27.24 4.66 -22.71
N PRO A 639 -28.54 5.00 -22.86
CA PRO A 639 -29.51 4.86 -21.76
C PRO A 639 -29.89 3.39 -21.48
N ASP A 640 -29.54 2.47 -22.37
CA ASP A 640 -29.76 1.02 -22.32
C ASP A 640 -28.58 0.24 -21.72
N HIS A 641 -27.43 0.89 -21.46
CA HIS A 641 -26.24 0.27 -20.89
C HIS A 641 -25.66 1.11 -19.73
N ALA A 642 -25.72 0.57 -18.51
CA ALA A 642 -25.14 1.11 -17.29
C ALA A 642 -23.67 1.52 -17.44
N HIS A 643 -23.38 2.80 -17.22
CA HIS A 643 -22.04 3.36 -17.26
C HIS A 643 -21.90 4.63 -16.41
N PHE A 644 -20.71 4.82 -15.88
CA PHE A 644 -20.25 6.12 -15.39
C PHE A 644 -19.36 6.80 -16.43
N GLN A 645 -19.07 8.06 -16.19
CA GLN A 645 -17.99 8.77 -16.86
C GLN A 645 -17.05 9.33 -15.78
N GLY A 646 -15.79 9.54 -16.14
CA GLY A 646 -14.80 10.06 -15.21
C GLY A 646 -13.84 11.02 -15.89
N GLY A 647 -13.13 11.84 -15.12
CA GLY A 647 -12.12 12.72 -15.69
C GLY A 647 -11.29 13.43 -14.64
N THR A 648 -10.50 14.40 -15.08
CA THR A 648 -9.66 15.20 -14.18
C THR A 648 -10.50 15.91 -13.14
N SER A 649 -10.21 15.70 -11.85
CA SER A 649 -10.85 16.45 -10.77
C SER A 649 -10.33 17.89 -10.70
N GLY A 650 -11.17 18.82 -10.22
CA GLY A 650 -10.82 20.23 -10.00
C GLY A 650 -10.99 21.15 -11.21
N VAL A 651 -11.50 20.64 -12.33
CA VAL A 651 -11.65 21.41 -13.58
C VAL A 651 -13.05 22.01 -13.78
N LEU A 652 -14.03 21.58 -12.99
CA LEU A 652 -15.41 22.06 -13.09
C LEU A 652 -15.61 23.35 -12.28
N PRO A 653 -16.42 24.31 -12.76
CA PRO A 653 -16.70 25.53 -12.00
C PRO A 653 -17.29 25.27 -10.62
N LEU A 654 -18.12 24.22 -10.45
CA LEU A 654 -18.57 23.73 -9.15
C LEU A 654 -17.41 23.45 -8.18
N GLN A 655 -16.38 22.72 -8.66
CA GLN A 655 -15.22 22.33 -7.84
C GLN A 655 -14.27 23.52 -7.61
N MET A 656 -14.07 24.38 -8.61
CA MET A 656 -13.25 25.59 -8.47
C MET A 656 -13.85 26.58 -7.46
N ALA A 657 -15.18 26.66 -7.39
CA ALA A 657 -15.90 27.47 -6.42
C ALA A 657 -16.11 26.77 -5.06
N TRP A 658 -15.61 25.54 -4.87
CA TRP A 658 -15.94 24.70 -3.71
C TRP A 658 -15.63 25.38 -2.37
N GLY A 659 -14.49 26.05 -2.24
CA GLY A 659 -14.12 26.75 -1.00
C GLY A 659 -15.08 27.88 -0.58
N ARG A 660 -15.87 28.44 -1.53
CA ARG A 660 -16.98 29.34 -1.23
C ARG A 660 -18.26 28.54 -0.98
N LEU A 661 -18.62 27.64 -1.89
CA LEU A 661 -19.88 26.90 -1.85
C LEU A 661 -20.02 26.05 -0.57
N SER A 662 -18.93 25.46 -0.08
CA SER A 662 -18.90 24.68 1.16
C SER A 662 -19.23 25.51 2.40
N ARG A 663 -19.05 26.83 2.36
CA ARG A 663 -19.44 27.76 3.44
C ARG A 663 -20.91 28.17 3.40
N SER A 664 -21.58 27.90 2.27
CA SER A 664 -22.99 28.20 2.04
C SER A 664 -23.90 26.96 2.17
N LEU A 665 -23.38 25.88 2.76
CA LEU A 665 -24.13 24.66 2.94
C LEU A 665 -25.22 24.87 3.98
N LYS A 666 -26.45 24.51 3.62
CA LYS A 666 -27.57 24.44 4.55
C LYS A 666 -27.85 22.97 4.88
N PRO A 667 -27.53 22.52 6.11
CA PRO A 667 -27.77 21.16 6.52
C PRO A 667 -29.25 20.78 6.36
N ILE A 668 -29.51 19.62 5.76
CA ILE A 668 -30.85 19.04 5.66
C ILE A 668 -30.97 17.91 6.67
N VAL A 669 -30.05 16.95 6.62
CA VAL A 669 -29.99 15.83 7.57
C VAL A 669 -28.57 15.33 7.77
N ASN A 670 -28.26 14.90 8.98
CA ASN A 670 -26.99 14.30 9.35
C ASN A 670 -27.20 12.80 9.60
N LEU A 671 -26.29 11.96 9.10
CA LEU A 671 -26.19 10.56 9.51
C LEU A 671 -25.43 10.46 10.84
N ASN A 672 -24.35 11.24 10.97
CA ASN A 672 -23.53 11.38 12.18
C ASN A 672 -22.87 12.79 12.19
N ASN A 673 -21.85 12.99 13.02
CA ASN A 673 -21.18 14.29 13.15
C ASN A 673 -20.34 14.70 11.92
N GLU A 674 -20.06 13.77 11.01
CA GLU A 674 -19.13 13.97 9.89
C GLU A 674 -19.78 13.73 8.51
N GLU A 675 -20.95 13.09 8.46
CA GLU A 675 -21.60 12.67 7.21
C GLU A 675 -23.05 13.21 7.14
N SER A 676 -23.40 13.87 6.03
CA SER A 676 -24.64 14.64 5.91
C SER A 676 -25.17 14.80 4.47
N ILE A 677 -26.46 15.16 4.38
CA ILE A 677 -27.07 15.75 3.18
C ILE A 677 -27.28 17.24 3.45
N SER A 678 -26.80 18.09 2.56
CA SER A 678 -26.92 19.54 2.63
C SER A 678 -27.39 20.15 1.31
N LEU A 679 -28.08 21.28 1.36
CA LEU A 679 -28.38 22.10 0.17
C LEU A 679 -27.23 23.08 -0.09
N ILE A 680 -26.82 23.22 -1.35
CA ILE A 680 -25.88 24.26 -1.77
C ILE A 680 -26.68 25.51 -2.19
N GLU A 681 -26.93 26.44 -1.25
CA GLU A 681 -27.84 27.57 -1.50
C GLU A 681 -27.32 28.57 -2.55
N GLU A 682 -26.01 28.79 -2.62
CA GLU A 682 -25.41 29.75 -3.57
C GLU A 682 -25.10 29.15 -4.96
N TYR A 683 -25.71 28.00 -5.30
CA TYR A 683 -25.57 27.39 -6.62
C TYR A 683 -26.68 27.84 -7.59
N PRO A 684 -26.39 28.06 -8.90
CA PRO A 684 -27.37 28.62 -9.84
C PRO A 684 -28.64 27.79 -10.07
N CYS A 685 -28.61 26.48 -9.77
CA CYS A 685 -29.75 25.57 -9.85
C CYS A 685 -29.75 24.64 -8.62
N PRO A 686 -30.85 23.93 -8.31
CA PRO A 686 -30.90 22.98 -7.20
C PRO A 686 -29.77 21.96 -7.21
N ALA A 687 -28.97 21.96 -6.14
CA ALA A 687 -27.83 21.07 -5.95
C ALA A 687 -27.79 20.59 -4.50
N LEU A 688 -27.89 19.27 -4.32
CA LEU A 688 -27.86 18.61 -3.02
C LEU A 688 -26.51 17.92 -2.86
N LEU A 689 -25.80 18.24 -1.79
CA LEU A 689 -24.54 17.62 -1.44
C LEU A 689 -24.80 16.43 -0.52
N ILE A 690 -24.25 15.27 -0.89
CA ILE A 690 -23.92 14.19 0.03
C ILE A 690 -22.45 14.35 0.38
N HIS A 691 -22.17 14.48 1.68
CA HIS A 691 -20.82 14.50 2.24
C HIS A 691 -20.67 13.26 3.11
N SER A 692 -19.66 12.44 2.83
CA SER A 692 -19.41 11.18 3.52
C SER A 692 -17.90 10.92 3.69
N LYS A 693 -17.56 9.97 4.55
CA LYS A 693 -16.19 9.46 4.74
C LYS A 693 -16.09 7.96 4.50
N THR A 694 -17.21 7.24 4.64
CA THR A 694 -17.27 5.79 4.48
C THR A 694 -18.20 5.42 3.32
N GLN A 695 -17.94 4.28 2.69
CA GLN A 695 -18.82 3.77 1.62
C GLN A 695 -20.24 3.55 2.14
N TYR A 696 -20.37 3.00 3.35
CA TYR A 696 -21.67 2.77 3.98
C TYR A 696 -22.44 4.08 4.17
N GLY A 697 -21.81 5.10 4.77
CA GLY A 697 -22.44 6.40 4.99
C GLY A 697 -22.87 7.06 3.68
N ASP A 698 -22.01 7.00 2.65
CA ASP A 698 -22.31 7.49 1.31
C ASP A 698 -23.56 6.83 0.71
N GLU A 699 -23.63 5.50 0.74
CA GLU A 699 -24.76 4.73 0.21
C GLU A 699 -26.06 4.99 0.98
N GLN A 700 -26.01 5.10 2.31
CA GLN A 700 -27.21 5.38 3.12
C GLN A 700 -27.76 6.77 2.86
N LEU A 701 -26.89 7.79 2.83
CA LEU A 701 -27.29 9.16 2.52
C LEU A 701 -27.84 9.26 1.08
N PHE A 702 -27.21 8.58 0.13
CA PHE A 702 -27.72 8.53 -1.24
C PHE A 702 -29.07 7.83 -1.35
N ARG A 703 -29.24 6.65 -0.71
CA ARG A 703 -30.53 5.94 -0.72
C ARG A 703 -31.64 6.79 -0.14
N ARG A 704 -31.39 7.46 0.99
CA ARG A 704 -32.34 8.39 1.62
C ARG A 704 -32.71 9.55 0.68
N LEU A 705 -31.73 10.11 -0.01
CA LEU A 705 -32.00 11.13 -1.03
C LEU A 705 -32.82 10.55 -2.19
N TYR A 706 -32.40 9.42 -2.75
CA TYR A 706 -33.03 8.77 -3.89
C TYR A 706 -34.52 8.47 -3.64
N GLU A 707 -34.86 7.90 -2.48
CA GLU A 707 -36.23 7.56 -2.10
C GLU A 707 -37.13 8.80 -1.90
N SER A 708 -36.54 9.95 -1.61
CA SER A 708 -37.27 11.21 -1.46
C SER A 708 -37.62 11.86 -2.82
N LEU A 709 -36.90 11.51 -3.89
CA LEU A 709 -37.07 12.07 -5.23
C LEU A 709 -38.27 11.45 -5.96
N PRO A 710 -39.03 12.24 -6.75
CA PRO A 710 -40.16 11.71 -7.51
C PRO A 710 -39.69 10.89 -8.73
N ILE A 711 -40.35 9.75 -8.97
CA ILE A 711 -40.22 8.98 -10.21
C ILE A 711 -41.43 9.32 -11.08
N LYS A 712 -41.20 9.86 -12.27
CA LYS A 712 -42.26 10.21 -13.23
C LYS A 712 -42.81 8.96 -13.91
N GLU A 713 -44.08 9.03 -14.31
CA GLU A 713 -44.74 7.91 -15.00
C GLU A 713 -43.95 7.47 -16.25
N GLY A 714 -43.59 6.19 -16.30
CA GLY A 714 -42.81 5.61 -17.39
C GLY A 714 -41.29 5.80 -17.30
N GLU A 715 -40.76 6.41 -16.23
CA GLU A 715 -39.33 6.47 -15.94
C GLU A 715 -38.90 5.31 -15.01
N PRO A 716 -37.72 4.70 -15.24
CA PRO A 716 -37.24 3.59 -14.41
C PRO A 716 -36.50 4.06 -13.13
N GLU A 717 -36.11 5.34 -13.06
CA GLU A 717 -35.45 5.97 -11.90
C GLU A 717 -35.83 7.46 -11.81
N PRO A 718 -35.61 8.14 -10.66
CA PRO A 718 -35.71 9.58 -10.58
C PRO A 718 -34.76 10.25 -11.57
N MET A 719 -35.22 11.32 -12.23
CA MET A 719 -34.39 12.07 -13.15
C MET A 719 -33.33 12.86 -12.37
N LEU A 720 -32.05 12.48 -12.52
CA LEU A 720 -30.94 13.13 -11.82
C LEU A 720 -29.62 13.11 -12.59
N ASN A 721 -28.71 13.98 -12.21
CA ASN A 721 -27.28 13.93 -12.54
C ASN A 721 -26.46 13.89 -11.25
N ILE A 722 -25.27 13.28 -11.29
CA ILE A 722 -24.37 13.22 -10.14
C ILE A 722 -22.96 13.62 -10.59
N VAL A 723 -22.28 14.42 -9.78
CA VAL A 723 -20.84 14.68 -9.88
C VAL A 723 -20.20 14.41 -8.52
N SER A 724 -19.22 13.52 -8.50
CA SER A 724 -18.56 13.06 -7.29
C SER A 724 -17.05 13.19 -7.37
N TRP A 725 -16.43 13.63 -6.28
CA TRP A 725 -14.97 13.70 -6.15
C TRP A 725 -14.54 13.49 -4.70
N ARG A 726 -13.26 13.21 -4.52
CA ARG A 726 -12.64 13.04 -3.20
C ARG A 726 -11.68 14.18 -2.92
N HIS A 727 -11.63 14.62 -1.67
CA HIS A 727 -10.58 15.49 -1.14
C HIS A 727 -10.12 14.93 0.20
N ASP A 728 -8.86 14.52 0.29
CA ASP A 728 -8.29 13.82 1.44
C ASP A 728 -9.09 12.57 1.87
N THR A 729 -9.79 12.62 2.98
CA THR A 729 -10.64 11.52 3.49
C THR A 729 -12.13 11.74 3.22
N ASP A 730 -12.50 12.91 2.70
CA ASP A 730 -13.90 13.28 2.44
C ASP A 730 -14.30 12.98 0.99
N TYR A 731 -15.51 12.43 0.86
CA TYR A 731 -16.17 12.16 -0.41
C TYR A 731 -17.34 13.13 -0.55
N TYR A 732 -17.41 13.78 -1.71
CA TYR A 732 -18.44 14.75 -2.04
C TYR A 732 -19.17 14.27 -3.28
N SER A 733 -20.48 14.07 -3.16
CA SER A 733 -21.36 13.73 -4.27
C SER A 733 -22.44 14.79 -4.39
N VAL A 734 -22.37 15.62 -5.43
CA VAL A 734 -23.38 16.63 -5.73
C VAL A 734 -24.41 16.03 -6.68
N VAL A 735 -25.64 15.91 -6.18
CA VAL A 735 -26.80 15.41 -6.90
C VAL A 735 -27.62 16.60 -7.40
N PHE A 736 -27.91 16.60 -8.70
CA PHE A 736 -28.76 17.58 -9.37
C PHE A 736 -30.10 16.93 -9.76
N PRO A 737 -31.18 17.14 -8.99
CA PRO A 737 -32.51 16.67 -9.36
C PRO A 737 -33.01 17.38 -10.64
N ARG A 738 -33.58 16.60 -11.57
CA ARG A 738 -33.99 17.07 -12.90
C ARG A 738 -35.50 16.99 -13.09
N GLU A 739 -36.02 17.95 -13.84
CA GLU A 739 -37.43 18.03 -14.23
C GLU A 739 -37.65 17.68 -15.71
N LYS A 740 -36.72 18.06 -16.59
CA LYS A 740 -36.79 17.79 -18.02
C LYS A 740 -35.49 17.18 -18.55
N HIS A 741 -35.64 16.37 -19.60
CA HIS A 741 -34.49 15.79 -20.29
C HIS A 741 -33.71 16.85 -21.07
N ARG A 742 -34.39 17.59 -21.95
CA ARG A 742 -33.81 18.66 -22.78
C ARG A 742 -34.62 19.94 -22.60
N PRO A 743 -33.97 21.12 -22.68
CA PRO A 743 -34.67 22.40 -22.65
C PRO A 743 -35.49 22.59 -23.93
N ASP A 744 -36.54 23.40 -23.88
CA ASP A 744 -37.44 23.63 -25.01
C ASP A 744 -36.69 24.25 -26.21
N CYS A 745 -35.66 25.06 -25.94
CA CYS A 745 -34.79 25.64 -26.98
C CYS A 745 -34.03 24.60 -27.83
N TYR A 746 -33.91 23.35 -27.38
CA TYR A 746 -33.31 22.27 -28.17
C TYR A 746 -34.15 21.92 -29.41
N TYR A 747 -35.49 21.96 -29.27
CA TYR A 747 -36.44 21.54 -30.30
C TYR A 747 -36.90 22.68 -31.20
N LYS A 748 -36.47 23.92 -30.93
CA LYS A 748 -36.77 25.10 -31.76
C LYS A 748 -36.03 25.04 -33.09
N GLU A 749 -36.41 25.91 -34.02
CA GLU A 749 -35.75 26.09 -35.31
C GLU A 749 -35.16 27.49 -35.45
N GLY A 750 -34.20 27.67 -36.36
CA GLY A 750 -33.58 28.97 -36.64
C GLY A 750 -32.85 29.57 -35.43
N CYS A 751 -32.95 30.89 -35.26
CA CYS A 751 -32.21 31.63 -34.23
C CYS A 751 -32.68 31.34 -32.80
N GLU A 752 -33.83 30.70 -32.58
CA GLU A 752 -34.28 30.31 -31.24
C GLU A 752 -33.72 28.95 -30.80
N GLN A 753 -33.10 28.19 -31.70
CA GLN A 753 -32.54 26.89 -31.40
C GLN A 753 -31.18 27.00 -30.72
N TYR A 754 -30.99 26.23 -29.63
CA TYR A 754 -29.71 25.94 -29.01
C TYR A 754 -29.55 24.43 -28.89
N ILE A 755 -28.54 23.83 -29.55
CA ILE A 755 -28.30 22.39 -29.47
C ILE A 755 -27.49 22.09 -28.20
N ILE A 756 -28.15 22.23 -27.05
CA ILE A 756 -27.60 22.00 -25.72
C ILE A 756 -28.50 21.00 -25.00
N SER A 757 -27.92 19.88 -24.55
CA SER A 757 -28.61 18.81 -23.83
C SER A 757 -27.89 18.60 -22.50
N PRO A 758 -28.21 19.36 -21.45
CA PRO A 758 -27.42 19.40 -20.22
C PRO A 758 -27.28 18.02 -19.57
N GLY A 759 -26.04 17.55 -19.41
CA GLY A 759 -25.66 16.43 -18.54
C GLY A 759 -24.98 16.91 -17.26
N ALA A 760 -24.34 16.00 -16.53
CA ALA A 760 -23.74 16.27 -15.23
C ALA A 760 -22.67 17.37 -15.27
N LEU A 761 -21.86 17.42 -16.32
CA LEU A 761 -20.84 18.48 -16.49
C LEU A 761 -21.48 19.85 -16.74
N ASP A 762 -22.52 19.91 -17.56
CA ASP A 762 -23.28 21.14 -17.81
C ASP A 762 -23.99 21.63 -16.53
N MET A 763 -24.60 20.70 -15.79
CA MET A 763 -25.22 20.97 -14.48
C MET A 763 -24.21 21.47 -13.46
N ALA A 764 -22.96 21.02 -13.52
CA ALA A 764 -21.85 21.49 -12.71
C ALA A 764 -21.18 22.79 -13.24
N GLY A 765 -21.78 23.43 -14.24
CA GLY A 765 -21.39 24.74 -14.77
C GLY A 765 -20.44 24.69 -15.97
N PHE A 766 -20.11 23.51 -16.49
CA PHE A 766 -19.27 23.33 -17.69
C PHE A 766 -20.14 23.02 -18.91
N ILE A 767 -20.64 24.06 -19.57
CA ILE A 767 -21.60 23.96 -20.68
C ILE A 767 -20.88 23.64 -21.98
N VAL A 768 -21.31 22.58 -22.68
CA VAL A 768 -20.71 22.17 -23.96
C VAL A 768 -21.64 22.49 -25.13
N THR A 769 -21.13 23.26 -26.07
CA THR A 769 -21.86 23.69 -27.29
C THR A 769 -21.26 23.03 -28.53
N PRO A 770 -22.02 22.20 -29.28
CA PRO A 770 -21.53 21.59 -30.52
C PRO A 770 -21.42 22.59 -31.68
N ARG A 771 -22.33 23.58 -31.73
CA ARG A 771 -22.36 24.60 -32.79
C ARG A 771 -21.65 25.86 -32.34
N LYS A 772 -20.83 26.41 -33.24
CA LYS A 772 -20.15 27.69 -33.01
C LYS A 772 -21.14 28.84 -32.78
N GLU A 773 -22.25 28.85 -33.53
CA GLU A 773 -23.29 29.86 -33.38
C GLU A 773 -23.94 29.87 -31.99
N ASP A 774 -24.08 28.70 -31.35
CA ASP A 774 -24.61 28.60 -29.99
C ASP A 774 -23.58 29.10 -28.98
N PHE A 775 -22.30 28.75 -29.19
CA PHE A 775 -21.17 29.26 -28.39
C PHE A 775 -21.05 30.79 -28.44
N ASP A 776 -21.21 31.39 -29.62
CA ASP A 776 -21.06 32.83 -29.82
C ASP A 776 -22.26 33.59 -29.23
N ARG A 777 -23.48 33.01 -29.27
CA ARG A 777 -24.73 33.69 -28.86
C ARG A 777 -25.14 33.45 -27.41
N ILE A 778 -24.65 32.41 -26.73
CA ILE A 778 -25.07 32.11 -25.35
C ILE A 778 -24.67 33.24 -24.39
N THR A 779 -25.62 33.75 -23.61
CA THR A 779 -25.36 34.75 -22.57
C THR A 779 -25.49 34.10 -21.18
N PRO A 780 -25.03 34.74 -20.10
CA PRO A 780 -25.26 34.24 -18.74
C PRO A 780 -26.73 33.95 -18.43
N GLU A 781 -27.65 34.80 -18.91
CA GLU A 781 -29.09 34.67 -18.71
C GLU A 781 -29.66 33.46 -19.46
N ILE A 782 -29.20 33.22 -20.69
CA ILE A 782 -29.62 32.07 -21.50
C ILE A 782 -29.10 30.77 -20.88
N ALA A 783 -27.83 30.75 -20.48
CA ALA A 783 -27.21 29.59 -19.82
C ALA A 783 -27.96 29.23 -18.52
N LEU A 784 -28.23 30.23 -17.68
CA LEU A 784 -29.00 30.05 -16.45
C LEU A 784 -30.44 29.58 -16.73
N GLY A 785 -31.09 30.18 -17.73
CA GLY A 785 -32.43 29.78 -18.17
C GLY A 785 -32.49 28.31 -18.56
N ILE A 786 -31.53 27.84 -19.36
CA ILE A 786 -31.42 26.44 -19.78
C ILE A 786 -31.27 25.50 -18.58
N LEU A 787 -30.36 25.80 -17.64
CA LEU A 787 -30.15 24.95 -16.46
C LEU A 787 -31.36 24.92 -15.53
N ASN A 788 -32.01 26.07 -15.32
CA ASN A 788 -33.21 26.16 -14.48
C ASN A 788 -34.42 25.45 -15.10
N GLU A 789 -34.57 25.51 -16.42
CA GLU A 789 -35.67 24.85 -17.12
C GLU A 789 -35.61 23.32 -16.98
N VAL A 790 -34.41 22.76 -16.98
CA VAL A 790 -34.21 21.32 -16.86
C VAL A 790 -34.08 20.81 -15.42
N SER A 791 -33.86 21.71 -14.47
CA SER A 791 -33.76 21.39 -13.05
C SER A 791 -35.13 21.32 -12.39
N LEU A 792 -35.17 20.63 -11.25
CA LEU A 792 -36.35 20.61 -10.40
C LEU A 792 -36.74 22.04 -9.96
N GLN A 793 -38.04 22.33 -9.86
CA GLN A 793 -38.49 23.66 -9.48
C GLN A 793 -38.38 23.88 -7.95
N PRO A 794 -38.20 25.13 -7.47
CA PRO A 794 -37.99 25.40 -6.04
C PRO A 794 -39.08 24.86 -5.11
N ALA A 795 -40.34 24.86 -5.54
CA ALA A 795 -41.46 24.34 -4.76
C ALA A 795 -41.35 22.82 -4.52
N ASP A 796 -40.97 22.06 -5.55
CA ASP A 796 -40.80 20.61 -5.47
C ASP A 796 -39.52 20.25 -4.70
N LEU A 797 -38.46 21.04 -4.86
CA LEU A 797 -37.25 20.91 -4.05
C LEU A 797 -37.56 21.07 -2.55
N GLN A 798 -38.39 22.06 -2.19
CA GLN A 798 -38.79 22.26 -0.80
C GLN A 798 -39.55 21.04 -0.27
N GLN A 799 -40.45 20.44 -1.06
CA GLN A 799 -41.13 19.20 -0.66
C GLN A 799 -40.15 18.04 -0.43
N ILE A 800 -39.11 17.91 -1.24
CA ILE A 800 -38.05 16.90 -1.04
C ILE A 800 -37.29 17.17 0.25
N ILE A 801 -36.89 18.42 0.50
CA ILE A 801 -36.23 18.83 1.75
C ILE A 801 -37.12 18.51 2.95
N ASP A 802 -38.41 18.78 2.85
CA ASP A 802 -39.37 18.50 3.91
C ASP A 802 -39.51 16.99 4.14
N ARG A 803 -39.58 16.17 3.08
CA ARG A 803 -39.56 14.69 3.19
C ARG A 803 -38.29 14.17 3.83
N LEU A 804 -37.13 14.73 3.47
CA LEU A 804 -35.83 14.36 4.02
C LEU A 804 -35.71 14.70 5.50
N LYS A 805 -36.30 15.84 5.93
CA LYS A 805 -36.36 16.25 7.33
C LYS A 805 -37.41 15.47 8.12
N SER A 806 -38.58 15.22 7.54
CA SER A 806 -39.67 14.49 8.18
C SER A 806 -39.40 13.00 8.31
N THR A 807 -38.38 12.47 7.63
CA THR A 807 -37.91 11.10 7.85
C THR A 807 -37.22 10.89 9.21
N GLN A 808 -37.07 11.93 10.05
CA GLN A 808 -36.73 11.73 11.47
C GLN A 808 -37.96 11.23 12.24
N LEU A 809 -37.84 10.03 12.83
CA LEU A 809 -38.87 9.19 13.50
C LEU A 809 -39.62 8.16 12.64
N SER A 810 -39.12 7.77 11.46
CA SER A 810 -39.59 6.52 10.81
C SER A 810 -38.47 5.56 10.37
N THR A 811 -37.19 5.93 10.53
CA THR A 811 -36.03 5.11 10.15
C THR A 811 -35.63 4.03 11.17
N LEU A 812 -36.58 3.54 11.97
CA LEU A 812 -36.43 2.30 12.71
C LEU A 812 -37.61 1.32 12.48
N ASN A 813 -38.69 1.77 11.83
CA ASN A 813 -39.94 0.99 11.72
C ASN A 813 -40.23 0.36 10.34
N SER A 814 -39.21 0.15 9.48
CA SER A 814 -39.41 -0.66 8.26
C SER A 814 -38.22 -1.54 7.84
N GLN A 815 -37.19 -1.69 8.68
CA GLN A 815 -36.02 -2.52 8.34
C GLN A 815 -36.07 -3.96 8.85
N LEU A 816 -37.10 -4.36 9.58
CA LEU A 816 -37.11 -5.68 10.22
C LEU A 816 -37.75 -6.79 9.38
N SER A 817 -38.24 -6.51 8.17
CA SER A 817 -38.58 -7.59 7.24
C SER A 817 -37.37 -7.92 6.38
N MET A 818 -36.52 -8.82 6.87
CA MET A 818 -35.62 -9.57 6.00
C MET A 818 -36.49 -10.42 5.06
N LYS A 819 -36.69 -10.00 3.80
CA LYS A 819 -37.51 -10.79 2.86
C LYS A 819 -36.94 -12.20 2.55
N LYS A 820 -35.72 -12.49 2.98
CA LYS A 820 -35.00 -13.76 2.80
C LYS A 820 -34.16 -14.07 4.03
N GLU A 821 -34.02 -15.37 4.32
CA GLU A 821 -33.12 -15.89 5.34
C GLU A 821 -31.67 -15.39 5.11
N PRO A 822 -31.01 -14.82 6.13
CA PRO A 822 -29.61 -14.40 6.03
C PRO A 822 -28.64 -15.60 6.16
N ASN A 823 -27.42 -15.42 5.65
CA ASN A 823 -26.30 -16.33 5.93
C ASN A 823 -25.49 -15.84 7.14
N VAL A 824 -24.87 -16.78 7.85
CA VAL A 824 -23.89 -16.57 8.91
C VAL A 824 -22.53 -17.09 8.48
N THR A 825 -21.45 -16.40 8.86
CA THR A 825 -20.06 -16.87 8.74
C THR A 825 -19.51 -17.31 10.10
N VAL A 826 -19.07 -18.56 10.21
CA VAL A 826 -18.63 -19.17 11.48
C VAL A 826 -17.16 -19.55 11.42
N GLY A 827 -16.31 -18.97 12.27
CA GLY A 827 -14.91 -19.36 12.42
C GLY A 827 -14.78 -20.69 13.16
N ILE A 828 -14.22 -21.72 12.51
CA ILE A 828 -14.18 -23.10 13.03
C ILE A 828 -12.84 -23.43 13.68
N VAL A 829 -11.75 -23.31 12.91
CA VAL A 829 -10.40 -23.69 13.35
C VAL A 829 -9.37 -22.77 12.73
N SER A 830 -8.32 -22.45 13.49
CA SER A 830 -7.19 -21.66 13.02
C SER A 830 -5.87 -22.39 13.25
N GLY A 831 -4.90 -22.15 12.37
CA GLY A 831 -3.57 -22.74 12.46
C GLY A 831 -2.67 -22.31 11.32
N GLU A 832 -1.40 -22.70 11.37
CA GLU A 832 -0.46 -22.50 10.25
C GLU A 832 -0.75 -23.46 9.08
N LYS A 833 -1.47 -24.54 9.33
CA LYS A 833 -1.83 -25.56 8.34
C LYS A 833 -3.19 -26.14 8.67
N ILE A 834 -4.09 -26.18 7.68
CA ILE A 834 -5.43 -26.76 7.82
C ILE A 834 -5.60 -27.83 6.74
N SER A 835 -6.04 -29.02 7.16
CA SER A 835 -6.34 -30.14 6.27
C SER A 835 -7.84 -30.42 6.29
N PHE A 836 -8.44 -30.62 5.11
CA PHE A 836 -9.88 -30.87 4.98
C PHE A 836 -10.19 -31.74 3.77
N SER A 837 -11.35 -32.39 3.77
CA SER A 837 -11.85 -33.17 2.63
C SER A 837 -13.14 -32.57 2.09
N LEU A 838 -13.25 -32.46 0.77
CA LEU A 838 -14.48 -32.06 0.09
C LEU A 838 -15.26 -33.32 -0.31
N ASN A 839 -16.31 -33.65 0.45
CA ASN A 839 -17.03 -34.93 0.32
C ASN A 839 -17.87 -35.02 -0.97
N LYS A 840 -18.13 -33.87 -1.60
CA LYS A 840 -18.81 -33.72 -2.90
C LYS A 840 -18.14 -32.61 -3.72
N PRO A 841 -18.54 -32.38 -4.98
CA PRO A 841 -17.95 -31.33 -5.82
C PRO A 841 -18.18 -29.91 -5.28
N TYR A 842 -17.09 -29.14 -5.19
CA TYR A 842 -17.06 -27.73 -4.84
C TYR A 842 -16.37 -26.93 -5.95
N MET A 843 -16.84 -25.72 -6.23
CA MET A 843 -16.17 -24.78 -7.14
C MET A 843 -15.19 -23.91 -6.35
N ALA A 844 -13.95 -23.84 -6.80
CA ALA A 844 -12.95 -22.90 -6.30
C ALA A 844 -12.06 -22.42 -7.44
N LYS A 845 -11.91 -21.09 -7.59
CA LYS A 845 -11.08 -20.44 -8.63
C LYS A 845 -11.38 -20.93 -10.06
N GLY A 846 -12.64 -21.25 -10.37
CA GLY A 846 -13.08 -21.69 -11.70
C GLY A 846 -12.90 -23.18 -11.97
N GLU A 847 -12.39 -23.96 -11.00
CA GLU A 847 -12.26 -25.41 -11.09
C GLU A 847 -13.23 -26.12 -10.13
N VAL A 848 -13.73 -27.28 -10.57
CA VAL A 848 -14.53 -28.20 -9.74
C VAL A 848 -13.58 -29.17 -9.02
N ILE A 849 -13.72 -29.26 -7.70
CA ILE A 849 -12.78 -29.93 -6.81
C ILE A 849 -13.51 -30.85 -5.84
N THR A 850 -12.90 -32.01 -5.57
CA THR A 850 -13.37 -33.04 -4.64
C THR A 850 -12.18 -33.64 -3.88
N GLY A 851 -12.44 -34.28 -2.74
CA GLY A 851 -11.45 -35.03 -1.97
C GLY A 851 -10.52 -34.15 -1.14
N ASP A 852 -9.43 -34.74 -0.67
CA ASP A 852 -8.56 -34.17 0.35
C ASP A 852 -7.76 -32.96 -0.15
N GLN A 853 -7.77 -31.90 0.65
CA GLN A 853 -7.09 -30.64 0.44
C GLN A 853 -6.26 -30.27 1.67
N VAL A 854 -5.18 -29.53 1.42
CA VAL A 854 -4.31 -28.98 2.46
C VAL A 854 -3.99 -27.54 2.10
N VAL A 855 -4.16 -26.64 3.06
CA VAL A 855 -3.84 -25.23 2.95
C VAL A 855 -2.86 -24.84 4.06
N GLU A 856 -1.91 -23.97 3.76
CA GLU A 856 -0.84 -23.56 4.68
C GLU A 856 -0.70 -22.03 4.69
N PHE A 857 -0.40 -21.45 5.85
CA PHE A 857 -0.01 -20.05 5.97
C PHE A 857 1.43 -19.89 5.47
N SER A 858 1.64 -18.97 4.53
CA SER A 858 2.98 -18.67 3.97
C SER A 858 3.01 -17.22 3.49
N ASP A 859 4.01 -16.47 3.93
CA ASP A 859 4.29 -15.08 3.53
C ASP A 859 3.07 -14.14 3.58
N GLY A 860 2.25 -14.25 4.65
CA GLY A 860 1.05 -13.42 4.84
C GLY A 860 -0.15 -13.81 3.97
N GLY A 861 -0.11 -14.99 3.32
CA GLY A 861 -1.16 -15.52 2.46
C GLY A 861 -1.43 -17.02 2.68
N ILE A 862 -2.37 -17.57 1.92
CA ILE A 862 -2.79 -18.97 1.97
C ILE A 862 -2.15 -19.72 0.80
N LEU A 863 -1.21 -20.62 1.07
CA LEU A 863 -0.65 -21.54 0.11
C LEU A 863 -1.59 -22.74 -0.10
N TRP A 864 -2.01 -22.97 -1.33
CA TRP A 864 -2.84 -24.12 -1.70
C TRP A 864 -2.43 -24.63 -3.08
N ARG A 865 -2.12 -25.93 -3.18
CA ARG A 865 -1.62 -26.58 -4.42
C ARG A 865 -0.43 -25.85 -5.07
N GLY A 866 0.45 -25.26 -4.26
CA GLY A 866 1.65 -24.55 -4.71
C GLY A 866 1.42 -23.12 -5.22
N THR A 867 0.21 -22.57 -5.07
CA THR A 867 -0.13 -21.18 -5.41
C THR A 867 -0.57 -20.43 -4.15
N GLN A 868 -0.17 -19.17 -4.00
CA GLN A 868 -0.50 -18.34 -2.84
C GLN A 868 -1.75 -17.49 -3.14
N TYR A 869 -2.68 -17.46 -2.19
CA TYR A 869 -3.97 -16.78 -2.30
C TYR A 869 -4.19 -15.84 -1.13
N ARG A 870 -4.86 -14.71 -1.35
CA ARG A 870 -5.30 -13.82 -0.25
C ARG A 870 -6.51 -14.37 0.50
N ASN A 871 -7.42 -15.02 -0.23
CA ASN A 871 -8.55 -15.76 0.29
C ASN A 871 -8.84 -16.95 -0.62
N LEU A 872 -9.38 -18.02 -0.03
CA LEU A 872 -9.91 -19.16 -0.76
C LEU A 872 -11.37 -19.35 -0.39
N THR A 873 -12.19 -19.63 -1.38
CA THR A 873 -13.62 -19.92 -1.19
C THR A 873 -13.94 -21.15 -2.00
N PHE A 874 -14.49 -22.14 -1.31
CA PHE A 874 -15.00 -23.38 -1.87
C PHE A 874 -16.51 -23.30 -1.78
N THR A 875 -17.19 -23.16 -2.92
CA THR A 875 -18.65 -23.08 -3.00
C THR A 875 -19.23 -24.43 -3.41
N PRO A 876 -20.18 -25.02 -2.65
CA PRO A 876 -20.76 -26.31 -2.97
C PRO A 876 -21.46 -26.29 -4.33
N GLN A 877 -21.43 -27.41 -5.07
CA GLN A 877 -22.13 -27.55 -6.36
C GLN A 877 -23.43 -28.38 -6.24
N ALA A 878 -23.77 -28.83 -5.04
CA ALA A 878 -25.01 -29.53 -4.72
C ALA A 878 -25.48 -29.11 -3.31
N ASP A 879 -26.80 -29.13 -3.06
CA ASP A 879 -27.39 -28.67 -1.79
C ASP A 879 -27.04 -29.56 -0.59
N ASP A 880 -26.67 -30.81 -0.86
CA ASP A 880 -26.26 -31.83 0.10
C ASP A 880 -24.74 -32.08 0.08
N ALA A 881 -23.97 -31.11 -0.44
CA ALA A 881 -22.52 -31.12 -0.40
C ALA A 881 -22.00 -30.69 0.97
N SER A 882 -20.98 -31.42 1.44
CA SER A 882 -20.35 -31.20 2.73
C SER A 882 -18.83 -31.25 2.61
N PHE A 883 -18.15 -30.69 3.62
CA PHE A 883 -16.71 -30.77 3.78
C PHE A 883 -16.37 -31.19 5.21
N SER A 884 -15.27 -31.91 5.38
CA SER A 884 -14.79 -32.38 6.67
C SER A 884 -13.47 -31.69 7.02
N LEU A 885 -13.41 -30.98 8.16
CA LEU A 885 -12.19 -30.37 8.68
C LEU A 885 -11.54 -31.32 9.69
N ASN A 886 -10.24 -31.56 9.52
CA ASN A 886 -9.45 -32.38 10.43
C ASN A 886 -8.97 -31.54 11.62
N ASP A 887 -8.70 -32.21 12.75
CA ASP A 887 -8.08 -31.60 13.94
C ASP A 887 -8.83 -30.39 14.52
N VAL A 888 -10.16 -30.35 14.41
CA VAL A 888 -10.99 -29.31 15.04
C VAL A 888 -10.97 -29.51 16.55
N THR A 889 -10.44 -28.53 17.28
CA THR A 889 -10.43 -28.54 18.74
C THR A 889 -11.82 -28.25 19.28
N ILE A 890 -12.30 -29.06 20.22
CA ILE A 890 -13.57 -28.86 20.93
C ILE A 890 -13.29 -28.70 22.41
N GLY A 891 -13.95 -27.72 23.05
CA GLY A 891 -13.77 -27.42 24.47
C GLY A 891 -12.45 -26.72 24.71
N VAL A 892 -12.15 -25.69 23.92
CA VAL A 892 -10.88 -24.96 23.99
C VAL A 892 -10.73 -24.36 25.39
N ASN A 893 -9.65 -24.71 26.10
CA ASN A 893 -9.42 -24.35 27.51
C ASN A 893 -10.38 -24.99 28.54
N PHE A 894 -11.09 -26.07 28.19
CA PHE A 894 -11.83 -26.91 29.13
C PHE A 894 -11.07 -28.20 29.45
N HIS A 895 -11.38 -28.83 30.58
CA HIS A 895 -10.70 -30.05 31.05
C HIS A 895 -10.95 -31.29 30.15
N TRP A 896 -11.87 -31.19 29.19
CA TRP A 896 -12.22 -32.23 28.23
C TRP A 896 -11.80 -31.89 26.79
N GLU A 897 -10.90 -30.89 26.61
CA GLU A 897 -10.39 -30.47 25.30
C GLU A 897 -9.90 -31.66 24.47
N ARG A 898 -10.43 -31.81 23.25
CA ARG A 898 -9.99 -32.85 22.32
C ARG A 898 -10.07 -32.39 20.87
N LYS A 899 -9.32 -33.05 20.00
CA LYS A 899 -9.38 -32.86 18.55
C LYS A 899 -10.20 -33.96 17.91
N GLU A 900 -11.18 -33.60 17.09
CA GLU A 900 -11.94 -34.54 16.28
C GLU A 900 -12.20 -33.98 14.87
N THR A 901 -12.46 -34.87 13.91
CA THR A 901 -12.85 -34.47 12.56
C THR A 901 -14.32 -34.10 12.56
N GLN A 902 -14.65 -32.89 12.12
CA GLN A 902 -16.03 -32.41 12.05
C GLN A 902 -16.44 -32.15 10.60
N THR A 903 -17.70 -32.44 10.29
CA THR A 903 -18.27 -32.29 8.95
C THR A 903 -19.31 -31.18 8.94
N PHE A 904 -19.22 -30.32 7.94
CA PHE A 904 -20.03 -29.12 7.79
C PHE A 904 -20.64 -29.06 6.39
N GLU A 905 -21.81 -28.43 6.30
CA GLU A 905 -22.44 -28.08 5.02
C GLU A 905 -22.18 -26.62 4.66
N GLY A 906 -22.46 -26.25 3.42
CA GLY A 906 -22.34 -24.87 2.94
C GLY A 906 -20.96 -24.55 2.39
N THR A 907 -20.64 -23.27 2.36
CA THR A 907 -19.41 -22.74 1.76
C THR A 907 -18.27 -22.76 2.77
N LEU A 908 -17.09 -23.22 2.34
CA LEU A 908 -15.86 -23.13 3.14
C LEU A 908 -15.01 -21.97 2.62
N ARG A 909 -14.70 -21.03 3.50
CA ARG A 909 -13.75 -19.93 3.25
C ARG A 909 -12.49 -20.16 4.07
N ILE A 910 -11.33 -19.96 3.47
CA ILE A 910 -10.06 -19.87 4.19
C ILE A 910 -9.59 -18.42 4.09
N MET A 911 -9.33 -17.80 5.24
CA MET A 911 -8.85 -16.42 5.33
C MET A 911 -7.64 -16.32 6.25
N VAL A 912 -6.84 -15.27 6.07
CA VAL A 912 -5.66 -14.99 6.91
C VAL A 912 -6.08 -14.12 8.10
N GLU A 913 -5.63 -14.48 9.30
CA GLU A 913 -5.76 -13.67 10.51
C GLU A 913 -4.40 -13.63 11.21
N ALA A 914 -3.78 -12.45 11.26
CA ALA A 914 -2.41 -12.26 11.77
C ALA A 914 -1.38 -13.21 11.11
N ASP A 915 -0.82 -14.14 11.89
CA ASP A 915 0.20 -15.11 11.50
C ASP A 915 -0.36 -16.53 11.22
N LYS A 916 -1.68 -16.65 11.07
CA LYS A 916 -2.39 -17.93 10.87
C LYS A 916 -3.44 -17.85 9.78
N ILE A 917 -3.92 -19.01 9.36
CA ILE A 917 -5.13 -19.14 8.53
C ILE A 917 -6.30 -19.65 9.37
N VAL A 918 -7.50 -19.21 9.02
CA VAL A 918 -8.76 -19.56 9.68
C VAL A 918 -9.71 -20.18 8.66
N ALA A 919 -10.26 -21.35 9.00
CA ALA A 919 -11.35 -21.97 8.26
C ALA A 919 -12.68 -21.41 8.76
N ILE A 920 -13.45 -20.82 7.84
CA ILE A 920 -14.71 -20.15 8.09
C ILE A 920 -15.80 -20.87 7.29
N ASN A 921 -16.86 -21.29 7.96
CA ASN A 921 -18.02 -21.90 7.33
C ASN A 921 -19.13 -20.86 7.12
N GLU A 922 -19.58 -20.68 5.88
CA GLU A 922 -20.72 -19.83 5.55
C GLU A 922 -21.93 -20.67 5.16
N LEU A 923 -23.05 -20.45 5.86
CA LEU A 923 -24.29 -21.21 5.71
C LEU A 923 -25.53 -20.38 6.10
N PRO A 924 -26.74 -20.78 5.67
CA PRO A 924 -27.99 -20.17 6.11
C PRO A 924 -28.20 -20.28 7.63
N VAL A 925 -28.77 -19.24 8.25
CA VAL A 925 -28.95 -19.17 9.71
C VAL A 925 -29.74 -20.36 10.27
N GLU A 926 -30.77 -20.84 9.59
CA GLU A 926 -31.61 -21.93 10.11
C GLU A 926 -30.86 -23.27 10.10
N LYS A 927 -29.97 -23.49 9.12
CA LYS A 927 -29.05 -24.64 9.11
C LYS A 927 -28.03 -24.56 10.26
N TYR A 928 -27.51 -23.37 10.53
CA TYR A 928 -26.60 -23.13 11.66
C TYR A 928 -27.27 -23.47 13.00
N LEU A 929 -28.51 -23.00 13.21
CA LEU A 929 -29.27 -23.23 14.45
C LEU A 929 -29.53 -24.71 14.71
N THR A 930 -29.69 -25.53 13.67
CA THR A 930 -29.91 -26.97 13.82
C THR A 930 -28.73 -27.64 14.52
N SER A 931 -27.50 -27.24 14.18
CA SER A 931 -26.29 -27.71 14.84
C SER A 931 -26.16 -27.14 16.24
N VAL A 932 -26.35 -25.82 16.42
CA VAL A 932 -26.22 -25.16 17.72
C VAL A 932 -27.16 -25.77 18.76
N ILE A 933 -28.46 -25.88 18.46
CA ILE A 933 -29.43 -26.39 19.43
C ILE A 933 -29.15 -27.87 19.75
N SER A 934 -28.75 -28.66 18.75
CA SER A 934 -28.39 -30.09 18.95
C SER A 934 -27.10 -30.28 19.74
N SER A 935 -26.21 -29.29 19.76
CA SER A 935 -24.95 -29.30 20.52
C SER A 935 -25.10 -28.72 21.92
N GLU A 936 -26.03 -27.79 22.10
CA GLU A 936 -26.34 -27.18 23.39
C GLU A 936 -27.24 -28.09 24.23
N MET A 937 -28.35 -28.59 23.66
CA MET A 937 -29.44 -29.23 24.40
C MET A 937 -29.66 -30.69 24.02
N SER A 938 -30.25 -31.46 24.93
CA SER A 938 -30.62 -32.84 24.67
C SER A 938 -31.76 -32.92 23.65
N SER A 939 -31.72 -34.00 22.88
CA SER A 939 -32.68 -34.36 21.87
C SER A 939 -34.07 -34.71 22.44
N THR A 940 -34.15 -35.01 23.73
CA THR A 940 -35.36 -35.40 24.48
C THR A 940 -36.02 -34.24 25.22
N SER A 941 -35.55 -33.01 24.99
CA SER A 941 -36.11 -31.79 25.56
C SER A 941 -37.56 -31.53 25.12
N SER A 942 -38.36 -30.86 25.96
CA SER A 942 -39.71 -30.44 25.56
C SER A 942 -39.69 -29.52 24.32
N VAL A 943 -40.69 -29.65 23.46
CA VAL A 943 -40.76 -28.88 22.19
C VAL A 943 -40.82 -27.37 22.44
N GLU A 944 -41.52 -26.93 23.49
CA GLU A 944 -41.62 -25.51 23.84
C GLU A 944 -40.29 -24.94 24.34
N PHE A 945 -39.49 -25.75 25.06
CA PHE A 945 -38.13 -25.35 25.44
C PHE A 945 -37.21 -25.27 24.22
N LEU A 946 -37.28 -26.22 23.28
CA LEU A 946 -36.50 -26.19 22.04
C LEU A 946 -36.87 -24.98 21.16
N LYS A 947 -38.16 -24.63 21.07
CA LYS A 947 -38.64 -23.41 20.38
C LYS A 947 -38.09 -22.14 21.02
N ALA A 948 -38.15 -22.04 22.34
CA ALA A 948 -37.61 -20.90 23.07
C ALA A 948 -36.10 -20.75 22.79
N HIS A 949 -35.36 -21.87 22.83
CA HIS A 949 -33.93 -21.88 22.52
C HIS A 949 -33.62 -21.48 21.07
N ALA A 950 -34.45 -21.90 20.11
CA ALA A 950 -34.31 -21.49 18.71
C ALA A 950 -34.46 -19.97 18.53
N VAL A 951 -35.47 -19.35 19.18
CA VAL A 951 -35.70 -17.91 19.09
C VAL A 951 -34.58 -17.12 19.76
N ILE A 952 -34.12 -17.47 20.97
CA ILE A 952 -32.99 -16.75 21.61
C ILE A 952 -31.71 -16.89 20.81
N SER A 953 -31.41 -18.09 20.30
CA SER A 953 -30.18 -18.33 19.55
C SER A 953 -30.17 -17.55 18.24
N ARG A 954 -31.30 -17.47 17.55
CA ARG A 954 -31.48 -16.64 16.36
C ARG A 954 -31.36 -15.15 16.69
N SER A 955 -32.04 -14.69 17.74
CA SER A 955 -32.03 -13.28 18.15
C SER A 955 -30.62 -12.81 18.49
N TRP A 956 -29.91 -13.60 19.31
CA TRP A 956 -28.53 -13.33 19.66
C TRP A 956 -27.65 -13.29 18.41
N LEU A 957 -27.73 -14.31 17.55
CA LEU A 957 -26.92 -14.37 16.32
C LEU A 957 -27.15 -13.17 15.40
N LEU A 958 -28.42 -12.80 15.16
CA LEU A 958 -28.73 -11.67 14.27
C LEU A 958 -28.32 -10.33 14.89
N ALA A 959 -28.52 -10.14 16.19
CA ALA A 959 -28.02 -8.96 16.91
C ALA A 959 -26.49 -8.85 16.78
N GLN A 960 -25.79 -9.98 16.85
CA GLN A 960 -24.35 -10.03 16.62
C GLN A 960 -24.00 -9.66 15.16
N ILE A 961 -24.62 -10.27 14.16
CA ILE A 961 -24.39 -9.93 12.74
C ILE A 961 -24.63 -8.43 12.48
N GLU A 962 -25.68 -7.86 13.06
CA GLU A 962 -26.01 -6.44 12.95
C GLU A 962 -24.95 -5.54 13.60
N LYS A 963 -24.55 -5.85 14.84
CA LYS A 963 -23.48 -5.11 15.56
C LYS A 963 -22.17 -5.12 14.74
N ARG A 964 -21.75 -6.27 14.17
CA ARG A 964 -20.54 -6.34 13.33
C ARG A 964 -20.63 -5.46 12.08
N LYS A 965 -21.76 -5.47 11.37
CA LYS A 965 -21.96 -4.61 10.18
C LYS A 965 -21.88 -3.13 10.53
N GLN A 966 -22.35 -2.75 11.72
CA GLN A 966 -22.22 -1.39 12.22
C GLN A 966 -20.75 -1.03 12.54
N HIS A 967 -19.95 -1.94 13.10
CA HIS A 967 -18.51 -1.74 13.37
C HIS A 967 -17.61 -1.73 12.12
N GLU A 968 -17.93 -2.50 11.07
CA GLU A 968 -17.21 -2.42 9.78
C GLU A 968 -17.38 -1.04 9.09
N SER A 969 -18.32 -0.22 9.58
CA SER A 969 -18.71 1.07 9.03
C SER A 969 -18.18 2.29 9.84
N GLY A 970 -17.33 2.09 10.88
CA GLY A 970 -16.81 3.19 11.71
C GLY A 970 -15.55 2.80 12.51
N GLY A 971 -14.48 3.59 12.37
CA GLY A 971 -13.22 3.39 13.08
C GLY A 971 -13.29 3.86 14.53
N ASP A 972 -13.51 2.92 15.45
CA ASP A 972 -13.00 2.98 16.81
C ASP A 972 -12.54 1.59 17.20
N ASN A 973 -11.23 1.43 17.48
CA ASN A 973 -10.69 0.24 18.13
C ASN A 973 -11.21 0.22 19.56
N PHE A 974 -12.37 -0.41 19.78
CA PHE A 974 -12.88 -0.64 21.12
C PHE A 974 -11.99 -1.69 21.79
N PHE A 975 -11.14 -1.26 22.72
CA PHE A 975 -10.39 -2.18 23.56
C PHE A 975 -11.33 -2.68 24.65
N SER A 976 -11.65 -3.98 24.63
CA SER A 976 -12.51 -4.67 25.62
C SER A 976 -11.86 -4.81 27.02
N PHE A 977 -10.94 -3.90 27.36
CA PHE A 977 -10.29 -3.87 28.67
C PHE A 977 -9.86 -2.45 29.10
N THR A 978 -9.93 -2.20 30.40
CA THR A 978 -9.32 -1.05 31.07
C THR A 978 -8.20 -1.58 31.97
N LYS A 979 -6.96 -1.14 31.74
CA LYS A 979 -5.80 -1.57 32.52
C LYS A 979 -5.09 -0.36 33.16
N SER A 980 -4.94 -0.40 34.47
CA SER A 980 -4.09 0.48 35.27
C SER A 980 -3.13 -0.36 36.12
N ASP A 981 -2.24 0.29 36.87
CA ASP A 981 -1.33 -0.41 37.79
C ASP A 981 -2.06 -1.14 38.92
N GLN A 982 -3.31 -0.76 39.20
CA GLN A 982 -4.11 -1.26 40.32
C GLN A 982 -5.35 -2.05 39.88
N GLU A 983 -5.81 -1.90 38.64
CA GLU A 983 -7.02 -2.54 38.12
C GLU A 983 -6.83 -3.12 36.72
N PHE A 984 -7.45 -4.27 36.48
CA PHE A 984 -7.58 -4.91 35.18
C PHE A 984 -9.03 -5.36 34.98
N ILE A 985 -9.82 -4.53 34.32
CA ILE A 985 -11.21 -4.82 33.99
C ILE A 985 -11.24 -5.29 32.54
N ARG A 986 -11.66 -6.54 32.29
CA ARG A 986 -11.75 -7.09 30.93
C ARG A 986 -13.07 -7.82 30.78
N TRP A 987 -13.91 -7.38 29.83
CA TRP A 987 -15.03 -8.20 29.37
C TRP A 987 -14.64 -8.86 28.06
N TYR A 988 -15.20 -10.03 27.82
CA TYR A 988 -15.05 -10.72 26.55
C TYR A 988 -16.37 -10.56 25.81
N ASP A 989 -16.35 -9.77 24.76
CA ASP A 989 -17.44 -9.66 23.80
C ASP A 989 -16.87 -9.86 22.39
N ARG A 990 -17.75 -9.99 21.40
CA ARG A 990 -17.43 -10.46 20.05
C ARG A 990 -16.52 -9.57 19.20
N GLU A 991 -16.13 -8.40 19.69
CA GLU A 991 -15.17 -7.49 19.02
C GLU A 991 -13.76 -8.12 18.86
N ASP A 992 -13.50 -9.27 19.47
CA ASP A 992 -12.30 -10.10 19.23
C ASP A 992 -12.33 -10.82 17.86
N HIS A 993 -13.45 -10.85 17.13
CA HIS A 993 -13.57 -11.51 15.81
C HIS A 993 -13.70 -10.48 14.68
N THR A 994 -12.67 -10.33 13.86
CA THR A 994 -12.62 -9.30 12.81
C THR A 994 -13.05 -9.80 11.43
N ILE A 995 -13.03 -11.12 11.21
CA ILE A 995 -13.11 -11.72 9.87
C ILE A 995 -14.28 -12.70 9.66
N PHE A 996 -15.04 -13.03 10.70
CA PHE A 996 -16.23 -13.88 10.64
C PHE A 996 -17.29 -13.39 11.63
N ASP A 997 -18.53 -13.86 11.46
CA ASP A 997 -19.59 -13.52 12.37
C ASP A 997 -19.34 -14.16 13.72
N VAL A 998 -19.49 -15.47 13.90
CA VAL A 998 -19.37 -16.10 15.23
C VAL A 998 -18.30 -17.18 15.23
N CYS A 999 -17.74 -17.56 16.38
CA CYS A 999 -16.86 -18.73 16.46
C CYS A 999 -17.67 -20.00 16.79
N ALA A 1000 -17.10 -21.17 16.49
CA ALA A 1000 -17.72 -22.47 16.73
C ALA A 1000 -17.63 -22.98 18.19
N ASP A 1001 -17.00 -22.21 19.07
CA ASP A 1001 -16.70 -22.58 20.46
C ASP A 1001 -17.75 -22.01 21.44
N ASP A 1002 -17.70 -22.45 22.70
CA ASP A 1002 -18.59 -22.02 23.79
C ASP A 1002 -18.48 -20.51 24.10
N HIS A 1003 -17.49 -19.81 23.51
CA HIS A 1003 -17.37 -18.35 23.54
C HIS A 1003 -18.55 -17.64 22.82
N CYS A 1004 -19.05 -18.20 21.71
CA CYS A 1004 -20.18 -17.66 20.96
C CYS A 1004 -21.42 -18.54 21.14
N GLN A 1005 -21.49 -19.62 20.37
CA GLN A 1005 -22.47 -20.70 20.52
C GLN A 1005 -21.83 -21.98 19.97
N ARG A 1006 -22.06 -23.10 20.64
CA ARG A 1006 -21.42 -24.36 20.29
C ARG A 1006 -21.91 -24.88 18.93
N TYR A 1007 -21.11 -24.71 17.88
CA TYR A 1007 -21.44 -25.13 16.51
C TYR A 1007 -20.53 -26.27 16.06
N GLN A 1008 -21.09 -27.47 15.84
CA GLN A 1008 -20.31 -28.68 15.55
C GLN A 1008 -20.62 -29.31 14.18
N GLY A 1009 -21.24 -28.53 13.29
CA GLY A 1009 -21.67 -28.96 11.97
C GLY A 1009 -22.72 -30.08 12.02
N ILE A 1010 -22.75 -30.91 10.96
CA ILE A 1010 -23.68 -32.03 10.81
C ILE A 1010 -23.22 -33.31 11.50
N THR A 1011 -22.01 -33.33 12.08
CA THR A 1011 -21.52 -34.48 12.87
C THR A 1011 -22.44 -34.80 14.06
N ARG A 1012 -23.14 -33.79 14.60
CA ARG A 1012 -24.09 -33.94 15.71
C ARG A 1012 -25.52 -33.48 15.40
N ALA A 1013 -25.77 -32.95 14.21
CA ALA A 1013 -27.10 -32.50 13.81
C ALA A 1013 -27.87 -33.66 13.16
N ASN A 1014 -28.65 -34.40 13.96
CA ASN A 1014 -29.63 -35.38 13.46
C ASN A 1014 -30.71 -35.64 14.52
N ASN A 1015 -31.54 -34.63 14.81
CA ASN A 1015 -32.74 -34.81 15.61
C ASN A 1015 -33.94 -34.09 14.98
N THR A 1016 -34.91 -34.88 14.52
CA THR A 1016 -36.16 -34.39 13.90
C THR A 1016 -36.94 -33.42 14.81
N HIS A 1017 -36.86 -33.57 16.14
CA HIS A 1017 -37.57 -32.67 17.07
C HIS A 1017 -36.96 -31.26 17.11
N VAL A 1018 -35.65 -31.14 16.92
CA VAL A 1018 -34.95 -29.84 16.86
C VAL A 1018 -35.28 -29.13 15.53
N GLU A 1019 -35.23 -29.85 14.42
CA GLU A 1019 -35.62 -29.32 13.10
C GLU A 1019 -37.07 -28.83 13.09
N GLU A 1020 -37.98 -29.57 13.72
CA GLU A 1020 -39.38 -29.18 13.86
C GLU A 1020 -39.54 -27.90 14.69
N ALA A 1021 -38.85 -27.79 15.84
CA ALA A 1021 -38.89 -26.59 16.68
C ALA A 1021 -38.34 -25.35 15.96
N ILE A 1022 -37.25 -25.50 15.20
CA ILE A 1022 -36.65 -24.45 14.37
C ILE A 1022 -37.63 -24.05 13.26
N SER A 1023 -38.22 -25.02 12.55
CA SER A 1023 -39.18 -24.76 11.48
C SER A 1023 -40.43 -24.05 11.98
N GLN A 1024 -40.94 -24.39 13.17
CA GLN A 1024 -42.13 -23.76 13.77
C GLN A 1024 -41.84 -22.33 14.27
N THR A 1025 -40.57 -21.99 14.52
CA THR A 1025 -40.13 -20.65 14.98
C THR A 1025 -39.32 -19.91 13.92
N ARG A 1026 -39.36 -20.37 12.66
CA ARG A 1026 -38.54 -19.85 11.57
C ARG A 1026 -38.67 -18.33 11.45
N GLY A 1027 -37.53 -17.65 11.43
CA GLY A 1027 -37.45 -16.20 11.36
C GLY A 1027 -37.95 -15.43 12.59
N GLN A 1028 -38.42 -16.09 13.66
CA GLN A 1028 -38.85 -15.41 14.88
C GLN A 1028 -37.65 -15.01 15.76
N VAL A 1029 -37.67 -13.77 16.23
CA VAL A 1029 -36.66 -13.17 17.11
C VAL A 1029 -37.30 -12.35 18.22
N LEU A 1030 -36.54 -12.08 19.27
CA LEU A 1030 -36.85 -11.12 20.32
C LEU A 1030 -36.45 -9.72 19.89
N MET A 1031 -37.38 -8.79 20.07
CA MET A 1031 -37.24 -7.38 19.75
C MET A 1031 -37.53 -6.53 20.98
N TYR A 1032 -36.80 -5.44 21.12
CA TYR A 1032 -37.15 -4.38 22.08
C TYR A 1032 -37.26 -3.06 21.33
N GLY A 1033 -38.49 -2.60 21.14
CA GLY A 1033 -38.78 -1.53 20.19
C GLY A 1033 -38.44 -1.97 18.76
N ASP A 1034 -37.43 -1.33 18.20
CA ASP A 1034 -36.99 -1.55 16.82
C ASP A 1034 -35.59 -2.21 16.74
N GLU A 1035 -35.03 -2.65 17.88
CA GLU A 1035 -33.73 -3.34 17.95
C GLU A 1035 -33.88 -4.83 18.27
N ILE A 1036 -33.10 -5.68 17.60
CA ILE A 1036 -33.02 -7.11 17.93
C ILE A 1036 -32.36 -7.26 19.30
N CYS A 1037 -33.00 -7.98 20.21
CA CYS A 1037 -32.47 -8.20 21.55
C CYS A 1037 -31.18 -9.03 21.51
N ASP A 1038 -30.14 -8.56 22.19
CA ASP A 1038 -28.99 -9.40 22.60
C ASP A 1038 -29.48 -10.47 23.60
N ALA A 1039 -29.91 -11.62 23.08
CA ALA A 1039 -30.58 -12.67 23.83
C ALA A 1039 -29.61 -13.64 24.52
N ARG A 1040 -28.81 -13.14 25.47
CA ARG A 1040 -27.88 -13.96 26.29
C ARG A 1040 -28.64 -15.00 27.13
N PHE A 1041 -28.02 -16.16 27.39
CA PHE A 1041 -28.58 -17.22 28.23
C PHE A 1041 -27.48 -17.95 29.02
N SER A 1042 -27.85 -18.59 30.13
CA SER A 1042 -26.90 -19.35 30.97
C SER A 1042 -27.53 -20.60 31.56
N LYS A 1043 -26.69 -21.55 32.02
CA LYS A 1043 -27.14 -22.87 32.48
C LYS A 1043 -28.06 -22.81 33.70
N CYS A 1044 -27.65 -22.15 34.78
CA CYS A 1044 -28.55 -21.76 35.87
C CYS A 1044 -28.14 -20.42 36.48
N CYS A 1045 -29.11 -19.50 36.59
CA CYS A 1045 -28.93 -18.19 37.19
C CYS A 1045 -28.60 -18.23 38.71
N GLY A 1046 -28.92 -19.32 39.40
CA GLY A 1046 -28.70 -19.50 40.85
C GLY A 1046 -29.84 -18.98 41.73
N GLY A 1047 -31.02 -18.75 41.12
CA GLY A 1047 -32.25 -18.25 41.77
C GLY A 1047 -32.51 -16.75 41.56
N GLN A 1048 -31.59 -16.03 40.89
CA GLN A 1048 -31.75 -14.62 40.53
C GLN A 1048 -30.97 -14.36 39.23
N THR A 1049 -31.62 -13.75 38.22
CA THR A 1049 -30.95 -13.34 36.98
C THR A 1049 -30.05 -12.11 37.20
N GLU A 1050 -29.08 -11.87 36.32
CA GLU A 1050 -28.16 -10.72 36.40
C GLU A 1050 -28.40 -9.71 35.28
N GLU A 1051 -27.89 -8.49 35.45
CA GLU A 1051 -27.91 -7.44 34.43
C GLU A 1051 -26.68 -7.48 33.52
N PHE A 1052 -26.86 -7.14 32.25
CA PHE A 1052 -25.84 -7.20 31.20
C PHE A 1052 -24.53 -6.48 31.55
N GLN A 1053 -24.63 -5.28 32.14
CA GLN A 1053 -23.47 -4.40 32.40
C GLN A 1053 -22.43 -4.95 33.38
N TYR A 1054 -22.79 -5.92 34.23
CA TYR A 1054 -21.83 -6.52 35.16
C TYR A 1054 -20.99 -7.63 34.52
N CYS A 1055 -21.41 -8.13 33.36
CA CYS A 1055 -20.73 -9.18 32.61
C CYS A 1055 -20.01 -8.62 31.36
N TRP A 1056 -20.59 -7.61 30.70
CA TRP A 1056 -20.09 -7.03 29.44
C TRP A 1056 -19.90 -5.51 29.54
N GLU A 1057 -20.05 -4.75 28.45
CA GLU A 1057 -19.98 -3.29 28.40
C GLU A 1057 -20.90 -2.64 29.47
N ASP A 1058 -20.52 -1.48 30.01
CA ASP A 1058 -21.27 -0.76 31.05
C ASP A 1058 -22.55 -0.08 30.51
N THR A 1059 -23.34 -0.82 29.73
CA THR A 1059 -24.56 -0.37 29.06
C THR A 1059 -25.76 -1.17 29.59
N PRO A 1060 -26.68 -0.55 30.35
CA PRO A 1060 -27.91 -1.20 30.75
C PRO A 1060 -28.75 -1.60 29.52
N LYS A 1061 -29.22 -2.85 29.48
CA LYS A 1061 -30.19 -3.33 28.46
C LYS A 1061 -31.57 -3.49 29.12
N PRO A 1062 -32.61 -2.73 28.72
CA PRO A 1062 -33.91 -2.71 29.41
C PRO A 1062 -34.64 -4.07 29.47
N TYR A 1063 -34.29 -4.99 28.57
CA TYR A 1063 -34.84 -6.34 28.48
C TYR A 1063 -33.97 -7.41 29.17
N LEU A 1064 -32.80 -7.06 29.71
CA LEU A 1064 -31.92 -7.94 30.49
C LEU A 1064 -31.80 -7.44 31.94
N VAL A 1065 -32.91 -7.54 32.66
CA VAL A 1065 -33.03 -7.07 34.04
C VAL A 1065 -32.94 -8.21 35.05
N SER A 1066 -32.43 -7.90 36.25
CA SER A 1066 -32.36 -8.86 37.35
C SER A 1066 -33.70 -9.07 38.04
N PHE A 1067 -34.12 -10.32 38.20
CA PHE A 1067 -35.30 -10.71 38.96
C PHE A 1067 -35.17 -12.14 39.53
N HIS A 1068 -36.05 -12.50 40.48
CA HIS A 1068 -36.07 -13.82 41.10
C HIS A 1068 -36.64 -14.88 40.16
N ASP A 1069 -35.87 -15.94 39.91
CA ASP A 1069 -36.27 -17.07 39.09
C ASP A 1069 -36.66 -18.27 39.98
N PRO A 1070 -37.97 -18.57 40.13
CA PRO A 1070 -38.44 -19.67 40.97
C PRO A 1070 -38.24 -21.05 40.32
N TYR A 1071 -37.83 -21.11 39.04
CA TYR A 1071 -37.73 -22.35 38.26
C TYR A 1071 -36.29 -22.89 38.17
N CYS A 1072 -35.25 -22.11 38.50
CA CYS A 1072 -33.83 -22.54 38.40
C CYS A 1072 -33.43 -23.69 39.35
N ASN A 1073 -34.22 -23.95 40.39
CA ASN A 1073 -33.87 -24.94 41.42
C ASN A 1073 -34.71 -26.21 41.26
N THR A 1074 -34.15 -27.20 40.55
CA THR A 1074 -34.75 -28.52 40.40
C THR A 1074 -33.75 -29.62 40.68
N SER A 1075 -34.24 -30.71 41.26
CA SER A 1075 -33.50 -31.98 41.44
C SER A 1075 -34.07 -33.11 40.58
N ASP A 1076 -35.03 -32.79 39.69
CA ASP A 1076 -35.62 -33.76 38.77
C ASP A 1076 -34.61 -34.16 37.69
N LYS A 1077 -34.15 -35.42 37.77
CA LYS A 1077 -33.15 -35.97 36.85
C LYS A 1077 -33.63 -35.97 35.39
N HIS A 1078 -34.92 -36.10 35.14
CA HIS A 1078 -35.46 -36.07 33.79
C HIS A 1078 -35.27 -34.68 33.17
N ILE A 1079 -35.67 -33.63 33.89
CA ILE A 1079 -35.52 -32.23 33.44
C ILE A 1079 -34.03 -31.86 33.34
N LEU A 1080 -33.22 -32.27 34.32
CA LEU A 1080 -31.79 -31.99 34.30
C LEU A 1080 -31.09 -32.64 33.11
N SER A 1081 -31.50 -33.84 32.68
CA SER A 1081 -30.96 -34.49 31.47
C SER A 1081 -31.33 -33.78 30.16
N GLN A 1082 -32.28 -32.85 30.17
CA GLN A 1082 -32.62 -32.02 29.00
C GLN A 1082 -31.57 -30.93 28.74
N VAL A 1083 -30.92 -30.44 29.80
CA VAL A 1083 -29.96 -29.31 29.78
C VAL A 1083 -28.52 -29.75 30.06
N LEU A 1084 -28.32 -30.83 30.84
CA LEU A 1084 -27.02 -31.39 31.19
C LEU A 1084 -26.71 -32.61 30.32
N ASN A 1085 -25.77 -32.43 29.38
CA ASN A 1085 -25.24 -33.51 28.53
C ASN A 1085 -24.44 -34.52 29.36
N ASP A 1086 -24.14 -35.71 28.83
CA ASP A 1086 -23.55 -36.86 29.55
C ASP A 1086 -22.33 -36.52 30.45
N PHE A 1087 -21.48 -35.57 30.05
CA PHE A 1087 -20.30 -35.14 30.81
C PHE A 1087 -20.63 -34.19 31.99
N ASP A 1088 -21.74 -33.47 31.93
CA ASP A 1088 -22.16 -32.50 32.95
C ASP A 1088 -23.03 -33.13 34.06
N GLN A 1089 -23.57 -34.33 33.83
CA GLN A 1089 -24.41 -35.05 34.77
C GLN A 1089 -23.66 -35.52 36.04
N GLU A 1090 -22.33 -35.50 36.01
CA GLU A 1090 -21.47 -35.79 37.18
C GLU A 1090 -21.46 -34.65 38.21
N THR A 1091 -22.04 -33.47 37.90
CA THR A 1091 -22.08 -32.29 38.78
C THR A 1091 -23.46 -32.14 39.45
N PRO A 1092 -23.70 -32.68 40.66
CA PRO A 1092 -24.99 -32.56 41.34
C PRO A 1092 -25.23 -31.18 42.00
N ASP A 1093 -24.18 -30.41 42.26
CA ASP A 1093 -24.21 -29.24 43.16
C ASP A 1093 -24.13 -27.89 42.42
N PHE A 1094 -24.58 -27.81 41.16
CA PHE A 1094 -24.47 -26.57 40.37
C PHE A 1094 -25.34 -25.40 40.89
N TYR A 1095 -26.45 -25.69 41.59
CA TYR A 1095 -27.31 -24.65 42.16
C TYR A 1095 -26.66 -23.98 43.38
N ARG A 1096 -25.95 -24.76 44.20
CA ARG A 1096 -25.15 -24.35 45.37
C ARG A 1096 -23.90 -25.23 45.45
N TRP A 1097 -22.74 -24.67 45.15
CA TRP A 1097 -21.47 -25.40 45.05
C TRP A 1097 -20.45 -24.87 46.06
N THR A 1098 -19.49 -25.70 46.42
CA THR A 1098 -18.35 -25.33 47.26
C THR A 1098 -17.05 -25.78 46.60
N VAL A 1099 -16.05 -24.91 46.57
CA VAL A 1099 -14.69 -25.22 46.09
C VAL A 1099 -13.68 -24.78 47.14
N SER A 1100 -12.72 -25.65 47.47
CA SER A 1100 -11.67 -25.36 48.45
C SER A 1100 -10.30 -25.36 47.78
N TYR A 1101 -9.47 -24.37 48.11
CA TYR A 1101 -8.09 -24.27 47.66
C TYR A 1101 -7.16 -24.13 48.86
N THR A 1102 -6.04 -24.84 48.85
CA THR A 1102 -4.90 -24.47 49.69
C THR A 1102 -4.31 -23.14 49.20
N GLN A 1103 -3.56 -22.47 50.09
CA GLN A 1103 -2.92 -21.20 49.75
C GLN A 1103 -1.90 -21.33 48.60
N GLU A 1104 -1.21 -22.47 48.49
CA GLU A 1104 -0.26 -22.76 47.42
C GLU A 1104 -0.97 -23.00 46.07
N GLU A 1105 -2.01 -23.84 46.06
CA GLU A 1105 -2.79 -24.15 44.86
C GLU A 1105 -3.40 -22.89 44.25
N LEU A 1106 -4.02 -22.03 45.07
CA LEU A 1106 -4.62 -20.80 44.58
C LEU A 1106 -3.56 -19.83 44.03
N SER A 1107 -2.42 -19.70 44.71
CA SER A 1107 -1.34 -18.80 44.29
C SER A 1107 -0.74 -19.23 42.95
N GLU A 1108 -0.50 -20.53 42.75
CA GLU A 1108 0.03 -21.05 41.49
C GLU A 1108 -1.00 -21.00 40.36
N LEU A 1109 -2.27 -21.28 40.66
CA LEU A 1109 -3.38 -21.18 39.70
C LEU A 1109 -3.52 -19.75 39.16
N VAL A 1110 -3.66 -18.76 40.04
CA VAL A 1110 -3.82 -17.35 39.66
C VAL A 1110 -2.59 -16.86 38.90
N LYS A 1111 -1.38 -17.25 39.34
CA LYS A 1111 -0.13 -16.90 38.66
C LYS A 1111 -0.10 -17.43 37.22
N ARG A 1112 -0.47 -18.69 37.01
CA ARG A 1112 -0.51 -19.31 35.68
C ARG A 1112 -1.60 -18.69 34.80
N LYS A 1113 -2.80 -18.47 35.34
CA LYS A 1113 -3.96 -17.95 34.59
C LYS A 1113 -3.81 -16.48 34.21
N LEU A 1114 -3.37 -15.63 35.14
CA LEU A 1114 -3.20 -14.19 34.89
C LEU A 1114 -1.80 -13.83 34.35
N LYS A 1115 -0.85 -14.78 34.33
CA LYS A 1115 0.57 -14.55 33.99
C LYS A 1115 1.21 -13.43 34.82
N ILE A 1116 0.77 -13.27 36.08
CA ILE A 1116 1.25 -12.25 37.03
C ILE A 1116 1.63 -12.93 38.33
N ASP A 1117 2.84 -12.67 38.84
CA ASP A 1117 3.30 -13.20 40.13
C ASP A 1117 2.79 -12.33 41.30
N PHE A 1118 1.77 -12.81 42.00
CA PHE A 1118 1.24 -12.19 43.21
C PHE A 1118 2.03 -12.56 44.48
N GLY A 1119 2.97 -13.51 44.39
CA GLY A 1119 3.50 -14.19 45.56
C GLY A 1119 2.43 -15.08 46.21
N THR A 1120 2.48 -15.21 47.53
CA THR A 1120 1.47 -15.95 48.29
C THR A 1120 0.19 -15.10 48.39
N ILE A 1121 -0.94 -15.61 47.90
CA ILE A 1121 -2.23 -14.93 48.00
C ILE A 1121 -2.70 -14.95 49.45
N THR A 1122 -2.84 -13.77 50.04
CA THR A 1122 -3.25 -13.59 51.44
C THR A 1122 -4.72 -13.21 51.58
N ASP A 1123 -5.35 -12.66 50.54
CA ASP A 1123 -6.77 -12.30 50.59
C ASP A 1123 -7.42 -12.24 49.20
N LEU A 1124 -8.73 -12.51 49.17
CA LEU A 1124 -9.62 -12.32 48.03
C LEU A 1124 -10.80 -11.47 48.48
N ILE A 1125 -10.84 -10.21 48.07
CA ILE A 1125 -11.81 -9.23 48.55
C ILE A 1125 -12.81 -8.91 47.44
N PRO A 1126 -14.08 -9.32 47.54
CA PRO A 1126 -15.14 -8.89 46.63
C PRO A 1126 -15.37 -7.39 46.80
N VAL A 1127 -14.98 -6.59 45.80
CA VAL A 1127 -15.08 -5.12 45.87
C VAL A 1127 -16.48 -4.66 45.48
N GLU A 1128 -17.02 -5.21 44.39
CA GLU A 1128 -18.36 -4.87 43.90
C GLU A 1128 -19.10 -6.09 43.37
N ARG A 1129 -20.43 -6.10 43.55
CA ARG A 1129 -21.34 -7.16 43.13
C ARG A 1129 -22.50 -6.59 42.31
N GLY A 1130 -22.97 -7.38 41.35
CA GLY A 1130 -24.21 -7.14 40.63
C GLY A 1130 -25.44 -7.55 41.45
N LYS A 1131 -26.64 -7.40 40.88
CA LYS A 1131 -27.92 -7.62 41.58
C LYS A 1131 -28.19 -9.09 41.89
N SER A 1132 -27.60 -10.02 41.14
CA SER A 1132 -27.69 -11.46 41.44
C SER A 1132 -26.72 -11.90 42.56
N GLY A 1133 -25.82 -11.01 42.98
CA GLY A 1133 -24.73 -11.29 43.91
C GLY A 1133 -23.44 -11.75 43.23
N ARG A 1134 -23.40 -11.81 41.89
CA ARG A 1134 -22.18 -12.07 41.10
C ARG A 1134 -21.15 -10.97 41.34
N ILE A 1135 -19.92 -11.36 41.66
CA ILE A 1135 -18.81 -10.42 41.80
C ILE A 1135 -18.41 -9.97 40.40
N TRP A 1136 -18.31 -8.66 40.19
CA TRP A 1136 -17.80 -8.09 38.95
C TRP A 1136 -16.55 -7.23 39.15
N LYS A 1137 -16.13 -6.99 40.40
CA LYS A 1137 -14.77 -6.55 40.75
C LYS A 1137 -14.25 -7.35 41.95
N LEU A 1138 -13.15 -8.05 41.76
CA LEU A 1138 -12.49 -8.87 42.78
C LEU A 1138 -11.05 -8.38 42.97
N LYS A 1139 -10.69 -8.01 44.20
CA LYS A 1139 -9.33 -7.63 44.56
C LYS A 1139 -8.55 -8.83 45.07
N ILE A 1140 -7.47 -9.17 44.37
CA ILE A 1140 -6.54 -10.23 44.74
C ILE A 1140 -5.37 -9.58 45.46
N VAL A 1141 -5.13 -9.98 46.71
CA VAL A 1141 -4.05 -9.47 47.56
C VAL A 1141 -3.02 -10.59 47.75
N GLY A 1142 -1.80 -10.35 47.27
CA GLY A 1142 -0.67 -11.24 47.50
C GLY A 1142 0.53 -10.52 48.10
N THR A 1143 1.52 -11.28 48.56
CA THR A 1143 2.72 -10.73 49.23
C THR A 1143 3.59 -9.86 48.32
N LYS A 1144 3.52 -10.04 46.99
CA LYS A 1144 4.29 -9.25 46.02
C LYS A 1144 3.46 -8.19 45.30
N LYS A 1145 2.17 -8.43 45.11
CA LYS A 1145 1.31 -7.55 44.32
C LYS A 1145 -0.14 -7.59 44.82
N THR A 1146 -0.82 -6.47 44.61
CA THR A 1146 -2.28 -6.38 44.77
C THR A 1146 -2.88 -5.88 43.45
N LEU A 1147 -3.95 -6.51 42.97
CA LEU A 1147 -4.63 -6.13 41.73
C LEU A 1147 -6.13 -6.41 41.85
N THR A 1148 -6.97 -5.48 41.40
CA THR A 1148 -8.39 -5.74 41.17
C THR A 1148 -8.61 -6.25 39.76
N ILE A 1149 -9.17 -7.44 39.62
CA ILE A 1149 -9.68 -7.95 38.33
C ILE A 1149 -11.19 -7.73 38.26
N GLY A 1150 -11.75 -7.58 37.05
CA GLY A 1150 -13.19 -7.37 36.93
C GLY A 1150 -13.84 -7.94 35.68
N LYS A 1151 -15.18 -7.91 35.72
CA LYS A 1151 -16.17 -8.64 34.91
C LYS A 1151 -16.21 -10.14 35.22
N GLU A 1152 -17.39 -10.72 35.02
CA GLU A 1152 -17.75 -12.04 35.55
C GLU A 1152 -16.84 -13.18 35.06
N LEU A 1153 -16.56 -13.21 33.75
CA LEU A 1153 -15.80 -14.28 33.13
C LEU A 1153 -14.32 -14.27 33.53
N GLU A 1154 -13.69 -13.09 33.60
CA GLU A 1154 -12.29 -12.95 33.99
C GLU A 1154 -12.05 -13.48 35.42
N ILE A 1155 -12.97 -13.17 36.34
CA ILE A 1155 -12.93 -13.69 37.71
C ILE A 1155 -13.01 -15.23 37.73
N ARG A 1156 -13.91 -15.82 36.93
CA ARG A 1156 -14.08 -17.28 36.87
C ARG A 1156 -12.87 -18.00 36.26
N ARG A 1157 -12.20 -17.38 35.29
CA ARG A 1157 -10.98 -17.88 34.65
C ARG A 1157 -9.76 -17.79 35.56
N ALA A 1158 -9.67 -16.73 36.36
CA ALA A 1158 -8.55 -16.54 37.28
C ALA A 1158 -8.57 -17.56 38.43
N LEU A 1159 -9.76 -18.04 38.82
CA LEU A 1159 -9.98 -18.88 40.00
C LEU A 1159 -10.34 -20.34 39.68
N SER A 1160 -10.10 -20.84 38.47
CA SER A 1160 -10.33 -22.26 38.11
C SER A 1160 -9.46 -22.69 36.94
N GLU A 1161 -9.12 -23.98 36.87
CA GLU A 1161 -8.36 -24.57 35.75
C GLU A 1161 -9.15 -24.59 34.45
N SER A 1162 -10.47 -24.68 34.51
CA SER A 1162 -11.35 -24.50 33.36
C SER A 1162 -12.08 -23.17 33.54
N HIS A 1163 -13.21 -23.21 34.23
CA HIS A 1163 -13.99 -22.04 34.64
C HIS A 1163 -14.68 -22.34 35.97
N LEU A 1164 -14.65 -21.41 36.91
CA LEU A 1164 -15.51 -21.49 38.09
C LEU A 1164 -16.97 -21.48 37.63
N TYR A 1165 -17.89 -22.17 38.31
CA TYR A 1165 -19.28 -22.28 37.82
C TYR A 1165 -19.94 -20.91 37.63
N SER A 1166 -19.74 -19.97 38.55
CA SER A 1166 -20.16 -18.57 38.43
C SER A 1166 -19.26 -17.66 39.26
N SER A 1167 -19.36 -16.33 39.11
CA SER A 1167 -18.75 -15.39 40.08
C SER A 1167 -19.66 -15.07 41.28
N ALA A 1168 -20.81 -15.73 41.42
CA ALA A 1168 -21.70 -15.56 42.57
C ALA A 1168 -21.26 -16.45 43.73
N PHE A 1169 -20.19 -16.05 44.40
CA PHE A 1169 -19.68 -16.76 45.58
C PHE A 1169 -19.31 -15.85 46.73
N GLU A 1170 -19.22 -16.44 47.92
CA GLU A 1170 -18.63 -15.87 49.13
C GLU A 1170 -17.28 -16.52 49.39
N VAL A 1171 -16.33 -15.72 49.91
CA VAL A 1171 -14.98 -16.19 50.24
C VAL A 1171 -14.92 -16.40 51.75
N GLU A 1172 -14.63 -17.64 52.16
CA GLU A 1172 -14.26 -17.99 53.52
C GLU A 1172 -12.76 -18.28 53.57
N LYS A 1173 -12.01 -17.49 54.35
CA LYS A 1173 -10.57 -17.71 54.55
C LYS A 1173 -10.36 -18.66 55.72
N THR A 1174 -9.63 -19.75 55.49
CA THR A 1174 -9.25 -20.71 56.54
C THR A 1174 -7.78 -20.51 56.94
N ALA A 1175 -7.30 -21.27 57.94
CA ALA A 1175 -5.90 -21.18 58.37
C ALA A 1175 -4.91 -21.56 57.25
N ASP A 1176 -5.31 -22.48 56.37
CA ASP A 1176 -4.43 -23.10 55.36
C ASP A 1176 -4.86 -22.77 53.90
N GLY A 1177 -5.89 -21.93 53.69
CA GLY A 1177 -6.40 -21.64 52.35
C GLY A 1177 -7.71 -20.86 52.27
N PHE A 1178 -8.50 -21.15 51.24
CA PHE A 1178 -9.75 -20.45 50.91
C PHE A 1178 -10.85 -21.44 50.53
N ILE A 1179 -12.07 -21.22 51.02
CA ILE A 1179 -13.28 -21.93 50.63
C ILE A 1179 -14.20 -20.94 49.92
N LEU A 1180 -14.65 -21.28 48.72
CA LEU A 1180 -15.58 -20.49 47.91
C LEU A 1180 -16.96 -21.15 47.96
N HIS A 1181 -17.94 -20.48 48.55
CA HIS A 1181 -19.34 -20.93 48.60
C HIS A 1181 -20.14 -20.21 47.52
N GLY A 1182 -20.48 -20.90 46.45
CA GLY A 1182 -21.07 -20.31 45.26
C GLY A 1182 -22.44 -20.80 44.89
N LYS A 1183 -23.06 -20.12 43.92
CA LYS A 1183 -24.39 -20.45 43.41
C LYS A 1183 -24.50 -20.26 41.90
N GLY A 1184 -25.31 -21.11 41.27
CA GLY A 1184 -25.58 -21.07 39.84
C GLY A 1184 -24.37 -21.41 38.96
N TRP A 1185 -24.64 -21.48 37.65
CA TRP A 1185 -23.68 -21.86 36.62
C TRP A 1185 -23.86 -20.97 35.39
N GLY A 1186 -22.84 -20.14 35.11
CA GLY A 1186 -22.79 -19.16 34.04
C GLY A 1186 -23.07 -17.72 34.52
N HIS A 1187 -23.09 -16.80 33.56
CA HIS A 1187 -23.20 -15.36 33.80
C HIS A 1187 -24.55 -14.90 34.38
N GLY A 1188 -25.61 -15.72 34.30
CA GLY A 1188 -26.92 -15.43 34.90
C GLY A 1188 -27.75 -14.34 34.21
N VAL A 1189 -27.19 -13.63 33.24
CA VAL A 1189 -27.92 -12.68 32.39
C VAL A 1189 -28.85 -13.41 31.41
N GLY A 1190 -30.10 -12.90 31.29
CA GLY A 1190 -31.10 -13.39 30.34
C GLY A 1190 -31.72 -14.73 30.74
N LEU A 1191 -31.92 -15.62 29.77
CA LEU A 1191 -32.62 -16.89 29.99
C LEU A 1191 -31.80 -17.89 30.81
N CYS A 1192 -32.44 -18.51 31.79
CA CYS A 1192 -31.90 -19.63 32.55
C CYS A 1192 -32.34 -20.95 31.91
N GLN A 1193 -31.41 -21.74 31.38
CA GLN A 1193 -31.75 -22.96 30.63
C GLN A 1193 -32.48 -23.99 31.51
N ILE A 1194 -32.03 -24.22 32.75
CA ILE A 1194 -32.71 -25.13 33.68
C ILE A 1194 -34.11 -24.63 34.02
N GLY A 1195 -34.27 -23.33 34.28
CA GLY A 1195 -35.58 -22.76 34.60
C GLY A 1195 -36.54 -22.80 33.40
N ALA A 1196 -36.05 -22.53 32.19
CA ALA A 1196 -36.82 -22.67 30.96
C ALA A 1196 -37.23 -24.12 30.68
N ALA A 1197 -36.37 -25.10 30.93
CA ALA A 1197 -36.71 -26.52 30.82
C ALA A 1197 -37.81 -26.91 31.83
N VAL A 1198 -37.72 -26.46 33.08
CA VAL A 1198 -38.77 -26.66 34.08
C VAL A 1198 -40.09 -26.03 33.64
N MET A 1199 -40.07 -24.81 33.10
CA MET A 1199 -41.27 -24.16 32.59
C MET A 1199 -41.89 -24.94 31.42
N GLY A 1200 -41.08 -25.43 30.48
CA GLY A 1200 -41.55 -26.26 29.37
C GLY A 1200 -42.22 -27.55 29.83
N GLU A 1201 -41.64 -28.24 30.82
CA GLU A 1201 -42.23 -29.46 31.42
C GLU A 1201 -43.50 -29.18 32.25
N GLN A 1202 -43.65 -27.96 32.76
CA GLN A 1202 -44.87 -27.50 33.41
C GLN A 1202 -45.96 -27.03 32.42
N GLY A 1203 -45.70 -27.13 31.11
CA GLY A 1203 -46.66 -26.84 30.05
C GLY A 1203 -46.74 -25.36 29.65
N HIS A 1204 -45.77 -24.53 30.04
CA HIS A 1204 -45.65 -23.18 29.52
C HIS A 1204 -45.26 -23.19 28.04
N THR A 1205 -45.84 -22.30 27.25
CA THR A 1205 -45.49 -22.14 25.83
C THR A 1205 -44.15 -21.43 25.69
N TYR A 1206 -43.51 -21.55 24.53
CA TYR A 1206 -42.20 -20.94 24.30
C TYR A 1206 -42.22 -19.41 24.44
N ASP A 1207 -43.31 -18.74 24.08
CA ASP A 1207 -43.50 -17.31 24.25
C ASP A 1207 -43.66 -16.92 25.73
N ASP A 1208 -44.36 -17.72 26.54
CA ASP A 1208 -44.41 -17.55 28.00
C ASP A 1208 -43.01 -17.63 28.62
N ILE A 1209 -42.21 -18.61 28.19
CA ILE A 1209 -40.82 -18.80 28.65
C ILE A 1209 -39.95 -17.60 28.28
N LEU A 1210 -40.01 -17.16 27.02
CA LEU A 1210 -39.19 -16.05 26.54
C LEU A 1210 -39.55 -14.72 27.19
N LEU A 1211 -40.84 -14.39 27.26
CA LEU A 1211 -41.29 -13.11 27.83
C LEU A 1211 -41.14 -13.06 29.36
N PHE A 1212 -41.03 -14.22 30.02
CA PHE A 1212 -40.63 -14.30 31.42
C PHE A 1212 -39.18 -13.83 31.65
N TYR A 1213 -38.24 -14.31 30.81
CA TYR A 1213 -36.81 -14.01 30.93
C TYR A 1213 -36.38 -12.68 30.29
N TYR A 1214 -36.97 -12.31 29.15
CA TYR A 1214 -36.70 -11.07 28.42
C TYR A 1214 -37.87 -10.11 28.58
N ARG A 1215 -38.01 -9.56 29.78
CA ARG A 1215 -39.14 -8.69 30.13
C ARG A 1215 -39.18 -7.46 29.21
N ASN A 1216 -40.39 -7.08 28.81
CA ASN A 1216 -40.65 -5.96 27.90
C ASN A 1216 -40.18 -6.16 26.45
N ALA A 1217 -39.61 -7.32 26.10
CA ALA A 1217 -39.38 -7.69 24.71
C ALA A 1217 -40.70 -8.16 24.06
N GLU A 1218 -40.69 -8.25 22.74
CA GLU A 1218 -41.75 -8.86 21.93
C GLU A 1218 -41.14 -9.86 20.94
N ILE A 1219 -41.93 -10.85 20.51
CA ILE A 1219 -41.50 -11.82 19.50
C ILE A 1219 -42.00 -11.34 18.13
N LYS A 1220 -41.08 -11.14 17.19
CA LYS A 1220 -41.38 -10.70 15.81
C LYS A 1220 -40.76 -11.65 14.79
N LYS A 1221 -41.45 -11.87 13.67
CA LYS A 1221 -40.93 -12.66 12.55
C LYS A 1221 -40.25 -11.74 11.54
N LEU A 1222 -38.94 -11.93 11.32
CA LEU A 1222 -38.15 -11.09 10.42
C LEU A 1222 -38.11 -11.62 8.98
N TYR A 1223 -38.13 -12.94 8.79
CA TYR A 1223 -38.06 -13.59 7.47
C TYR A 1223 -38.91 -14.85 7.41
N GLU A 1224 -39.22 -15.28 6.19
CA GLU A 1224 -39.99 -16.49 5.89
C GLU A 1224 -39.14 -17.76 5.77
#